data_AF-A0A4Y7N4Q2-F1
#
_entry.id   AF-A0A4Y7N4Q2-F1
#
_cell.length_a   1.000
_cell.length_b   1.000
_cell.length_c   1.000
_cell.angle_alpha   90.00
_cell.angle_beta   90.00
_cell.angle_gamma   90.00
#
_symmetry.space_group_name_H-M   'P 1'
#
loop_
_entity.id
_entity.type
_entity.pdbx_description
1 polymer ?
#
loop_
_entity_poly.entity_id
_entity_poly.type
_entity_poly.pdbx_seq_one_letter_code
_entity_poly.pdbx_strand_id
1 'polypeptide(L)'
;MNDWEEIYNFNHIRKGLKVQTARCMDCGVPFCQSSYGCPLGNVIPKWNDLVHQNKWKDALDQLLQTNNFPEFTGRVCPAPCESACVLGINSSPVTIKSIECAIIDHAFEQGWMKPEPPSFRSGKKVAVVGSGPAGLACAHQLNKAGHLVTVYERDDAIGGLLQYGIPTMKLSRSVVQRRIDLMEKEGIIFRTGVNIGKDISAKELHNNFDSVVLCLGATKPRDISIPGRDLDGIYQAVAFLGTWQKKQSTPNNKLGHPAFTAKDRDVIVLGGGDTGCDCIGTSLRQGARSITTFEILPPPPTSRAADNPWPQWGRVFKVDYGHEEVKTKFGKDPRLFNMMSKEFVDDGHGRVAGIKAVQVEWTKDSAGRWIMSEVAGSEKLFKCDMVLLAMGFLGPERYIIDQLKLDEDPRSNVATPNGQYSTNVARVFAAGDCRRGQSLVVWAIAEGRQAAREVDQMLMVWLQLEKHTLLSHDYLVDELSKHLGIARQNVQCKFFRGLSQILPGSCDPWPQSDTFVRASISLAGGKGGFGSMLRAIGAQIEKTTNREACRDLSGRRLRDINEEKRLKDWVSKQADREKEREERKQKKLEKLRQEYHHEFHDPEYFRVRSEVLDNVNEALEQGIQASSSTTDEPPLKKQKSSDDGPAMKKTAFWIGVSDDESDSSEDEKKSPQNTSSKTEEGESKAPESSSQMPDERQAESVKSDETETPDTPKEDNIPLASPSKSVVDTPSIQEQATEETAVPSTPAVAEQVAVPTPAAPEPTVFLPIDLQNFDSSKALESLGLNHLKHELQRLGLKCGGSLSERASRLYSIKGLSMEEIDSSLLAKPAKKK
;
A
#
# COMPACT_ATOMS: atom_id res chain seq x y z
N MET A 1 -37.58 -10.85 11.50
CA MET A 1 -38.06 -11.64 10.33
C MET A 1 -39.19 -10.98 9.54
N ASN A 2 -40.20 -10.35 10.15
CA ASN A 2 -41.29 -9.64 9.42
C ASN A 2 -41.01 -8.13 9.31
N ASP A 3 -39.74 -7.77 9.46
CA ASP A 3 -39.21 -6.49 9.94
C ASP A 3 -37.82 -6.26 9.31
N TRP A 4 -37.34 -5.01 9.37
CA TRP A 4 -36.05 -4.59 8.82
C TRP A 4 -35.11 -4.00 9.90
N GLU A 5 -35.41 -4.27 11.17
CA GLU A 5 -34.59 -3.86 12.32
C GLU A 5 -33.29 -4.68 12.40
N GLU A 6 -32.30 -4.20 13.18
CA GLU A 6 -31.00 -4.87 13.27
C GLU A 6 -31.12 -6.25 13.95
N ILE A 7 -30.64 -7.31 13.27
CA ILE A 7 -30.73 -8.70 13.73
C ILE A 7 -30.06 -8.96 15.10
N TYR A 8 -29.10 -8.11 15.47
CA TYR A 8 -28.34 -8.24 16.71
C TYR A 8 -28.96 -7.34 17.79
N ASN A 9 -29.51 -7.96 18.84
CA ASN A 9 -29.98 -7.23 20.01
C ASN A 9 -28.78 -6.73 20.84
N PHE A 10 -28.16 -5.63 20.42
CA PHE A 10 -26.99 -5.04 21.07
C PHE A 10 -27.24 -4.67 22.54
N ASN A 11 -28.48 -4.30 22.90
CA ASN A 11 -28.90 -4.04 24.28
C ASN A 11 -28.86 -5.31 25.16
N HIS A 12 -29.18 -6.49 24.61
CA HIS A 12 -29.00 -7.77 25.30
C HIS A 12 -27.52 -8.15 25.36
N ILE A 13 -26.80 -8.05 24.25
CA ILE A 13 -25.35 -8.37 24.14
C ILE A 13 -24.54 -7.55 25.17
N ARG A 14 -24.84 -6.26 25.36
CA ARG A 14 -24.15 -5.39 26.31
C ARG A 14 -24.25 -5.89 27.77
N LYS A 15 -25.31 -6.61 28.15
CA LYS A 15 -25.47 -7.17 29.51
C LYS A 15 -24.44 -8.25 29.83
N GLY A 16 -24.05 -9.07 28.83
CA GLY A 16 -23.02 -10.11 28.98
C GLY A 16 -21.58 -9.60 28.77
N LEU A 17 -21.41 -8.35 28.34
CA LEU A 17 -20.15 -7.89 27.74
C LEU A 17 -18.96 -7.93 28.69
N LYS A 18 -19.14 -7.55 29.96
CA LYS A 18 -18.09 -7.58 30.99
C LYS A 18 -17.55 -8.99 31.27
N VAL A 19 -18.36 -10.02 31.03
CA VAL A 19 -17.95 -11.43 31.11
C VAL A 19 -17.23 -11.86 29.83
N GLN A 20 -17.68 -11.41 28.65
CA GLN A 20 -16.98 -11.71 27.39
C GLN A 20 -15.61 -11.03 27.30
N THR A 21 -15.45 -9.81 27.80
CA THR A 21 -14.13 -9.15 27.87
C THR A 21 -13.20 -9.82 28.87
N ALA A 22 -13.71 -10.36 29.98
CA ALA A 22 -12.93 -11.15 30.95
C ALA A 22 -12.31 -12.43 30.36
N ARG A 23 -12.82 -12.91 29.21
CA ARG A 23 -12.25 -14.06 28.48
C ARG A 23 -11.03 -13.67 27.63
N CYS A 24 -10.70 -12.39 27.51
CA CYS A 24 -9.52 -11.92 26.79
C CYS A 24 -8.26 -12.17 27.63
N MET A 25 -7.43 -13.12 27.19
CA MET A 25 -6.22 -13.57 27.91
C MET A 25 -5.02 -12.60 27.79
N ASP A 26 -5.28 -11.30 27.65
CA ASP A 26 -4.35 -10.18 27.38
C ASP A 26 -3.00 -10.59 26.72
N CYS A 27 -3.09 -11.20 25.54
CA CYS A 27 -1.98 -11.99 25.00
C CYS A 27 -0.79 -11.09 24.61
N GLY A 28 0.38 -11.31 25.23
CA GLY A 28 1.60 -10.53 24.95
C GLY A 28 2.07 -10.55 23.49
N VAL A 29 1.67 -11.57 22.71
CA VAL A 29 1.65 -11.52 21.24
C VAL A 29 0.19 -11.63 20.79
N PRO A 30 -0.51 -10.50 20.56
CA PRO A 30 -1.95 -10.51 20.33
C PRO A 30 -2.26 -10.72 18.84
N PHE A 31 -2.31 -11.98 18.41
CA PHE A 31 -2.57 -12.35 17.00
C PHE A 31 -3.84 -11.76 16.39
N CYS A 32 -4.84 -11.38 17.20
CA CYS A 32 -6.02 -10.65 16.76
C CYS A 32 -5.72 -9.22 16.23
N GLN A 33 -4.56 -8.63 16.55
CA GLN A 33 -4.05 -7.37 15.98
C GLN A 33 -3.14 -7.57 14.76
N SER A 34 -2.73 -8.81 14.47
CA SER A 34 -1.74 -9.12 13.42
C SER A 34 -2.30 -9.00 12.00
N SER A 35 -1.45 -9.20 10.99
CA SER A 35 -1.86 -9.30 9.57
C SER A 35 -2.86 -10.42 9.27
N TYR A 36 -2.99 -11.43 10.14
CA TYR A 36 -4.03 -12.46 10.08
C TYR A 36 -5.31 -12.09 10.87
N GLY A 37 -5.21 -11.08 11.73
CA GLY A 37 -6.28 -10.55 12.57
C GLY A 37 -6.94 -9.30 11.97
N CYS A 38 -6.91 -8.17 12.69
CA CYS A 38 -7.54 -6.92 12.28
C CYS A 38 -6.64 -6.10 11.32
N PRO A 39 -7.05 -5.84 10.05
CA PRO A 39 -6.26 -5.05 9.10
C PRO A 39 -6.01 -3.58 9.47
N LEU A 40 -6.70 -3.05 10.49
CA LEU A 40 -6.48 -1.71 11.05
C LEU A 40 -5.45 -1.68 12.18
N GLY A 41 -4.98 -2.84 12.66
CA GLY A 41 -4.09 -2.92 13.83
C GLY A 41 -4.78 -2.54 15.14
N ASN A 42 -6.11 -2.67 15.25
CA ASN A 42 -6.87 -2.31 16.45
C ASN A 42 -6.27 -2.95 17.71
N VAL A 43 -6.05 -2.16 18.77
CA VAL A 43 -5.39 -2.59 20.03
C VAL A 43 -6.36 -3.38 20.93
N ILE A 44 -6.89 -4.49 20.39
CA ILE A 44 -8.07 -5.23 20.89
C ILE A 44 -7.98 -5.62 22.38
N PRO A 45 -6.94 -6.34 22.86
CA PRO A 45 -6.76 -6.60 24.28
C PRO A 45 -6.92 -5.38 25.17
N LYS A 46 -6.41 -4.21 24.78
CA LYS A 46 -6.42 -3.03 25.66
C LYS A 46 -7.81 -2.43 25.83
N TRP A 47 -8.61 -2.32 24.77
CA TRP A 47 -9.99 -1.86 24.94
C TRP A 47 -10.93 -2.94 25.51
N ASN A 48 -10.62 -4.24 25.36
CA ASN A 48 -11.29 -5.31 26.11
C ASN A 48 -11.08 -5.14 27.62
N ASP A 49 -9.83 -4.97 28.06
CA ASP A 49 -9.45 -4.68 29.45
C ASP A 49 -10.19 -3.45 29.99
N LEU A 50 -10.13 -2.32 29.27
CA LEU A 50 -10.79 -1.08 29.69
C LEU A 50 -12.32 -1.25 29.82
N VAL A 51 -12.99 -1.96 28.90
CA VAL A 51 -14.42 -2.30 29.04
C VAL A 51 -14.67 -3.22 30.24
N HIS A 52 -13.81 -4.20 30.52
CA HIS A 52 -13.93 -5.02 31.73
C HIS A 52 -13.82 -4.16 33.01
N GLN A 53 -12.92 -3.18 33.02
CA GLN A 53 -12.76 -2.18 34.09
C GLN A 53 -13.89 -1.12 34.14
N ASN A 54 -14.93 -1.20 33.28
CA ASN A 54 -15.96 -0.17 33.08
C ASN A 54 -15.43 1.21 32.60
N LYS A 55 -14.20 1.29 32.08
CA LYS A 55 -13.56 2.49 31.54
C LYS A 55 -13.93 2.71 30.07
N TRP A 56 -15.23 2.93 29.83
CA TRP A 56 -15.80 2.97 28.48
C TRP A 56 -15.28 4.13 27.60
N LYS A 57 -14.98 5.30 28.18
CA LYS A 57 -14.41 6.43 27.45
C LYS A 57 -12.97 6.15 27.02
N ASP A 58 -12.13 5.66 27.93
CA ASP A 58 -10.77 5.21 27.60
C ASP A 58 -10.77 4.12 26.51
N ALA A 59 -11.72 3.18 26.59
CA ALA A 59 -11.88 2.11 25.59
C ALA A 59 -12.25 2.65 24.20
N LEU A 60 -13.14 3.65 24.13
CA LEU A 60 -13.45 4.37 22.90
C LEU A 60 -12.21 5.07 22.34
N ASP A 61 -11.46 5.77 23.19
CA ASP A 61 -10.32 6.58 22.76
C ASP A 61 -9.14 5.71 22.29
N GLN A 62 -9.01 4.49 22.80
CA GLN A 62 -8.11 3.46 22.26
C GLN A 62 -8.60 2.87 20.92
N LEU A 63 -9.92 2.71 20.75
CA LEU A 63 -10.54 2.16 19.54
C LEU A 63 -10.49 3.15 18.35
N LEU A 64 -10.76 4.43 18.60
CA LEU A 64 -10.77 5.48 17.56
C LEU A 64 -9.39 5.84 16.99
N GLN A 65 -8.31 5.61 17.75
CA GLN A 65 -6.93 5.76 17.25
C GLN A 65 -6.68 4.92 15.98
N THR A 66 -7.24 3.71 15.94
CA THR A 66 -6.98 2.71 14.89
C THR A 66 -8.12 2.57 13.88
N ASN A 67 -9.37 2.75 14.31
CA ASN A 67 -10.54 2.65 13.44
C ASN A 67 -11.33 3.97 13.33
N ASN A 68 -11.55 4.43 12.10
CA ASN A 68 -12.41 5.60 11.84
C ASN A 68 -13.88 5.33 12.19
N PHE A 69 -14.39 4.14 11.88
CA PHE A 69 -15.81 3.80 11.88
C PHE A 69 -16.12 2.46 12.58
N PRO A 70 -15.92 2.34 13.91
CA PRO A 70 -16.21 1.11 14.64
C PRO A 70 -17.67 0.66 14.54
N GLU A 71 -18.59 1.59 14.29
CA GLU A 71 -20.01 1.29 14.12
C GLU A 71 -20.32 0.53 12.82
N PHE A 72 -19.45 0.61 11.81
CA PHE A 72 -19.56 -0.16 10.58
C PHE A 72 -18.89 -1.53 10.73
N THR A 73 -17.64 -1.58 11.21
CA THR A 73 -16.91 -2.84 11.41
C THR A 73 -17.58 -3.74 12.44
N GLY A 74 -18.00 -3.20 13.58
CA GLY A 74 -18.73 -3.92 14.62
C GLY A 74 -20.05 -4.55 14.15
N ARG A 75 -20.64 -4.05 13.04
CA ARG A 75 -21.85 -4.60 12.42
C ARG A 75 -21.55 -5.55 11.26
N VAL A 76 -20.73 -5.13 10.29
CA VAL A 76 -20.63 -5.80 8.98
C VAL A 76 -19.30 -6.51 8.72
N CYS A 77 -18.29 -6.36 9.58
CA CYS A 77 -17.05 -7.13 9.45
C CYS A 77 -17.30 -8.63 9.73
N PRO A 78 -16.66 -9.57 9.02
CA PRO A 78 -16.69 -11.01 9.33
C PRO A 78 -15.68 -11.41 10.43
N ALA A 79 -15.08 -10.43 11.13
CA ALA A 79 -14.25 -10.61 12.32
C ALA A 79 -13.01 -11.54 12.15
N PRO A 80 -12.06 -11.22 11.25
CA PRO A 80 -10.80 -11.98 11.14
C PRO A 80 -9.98 -12.00 12.44
N CYS A 81 -10.07 -10.93 13.24
CA CYS A 81 -9.54 -10.84 14.60
C CYS A 81 -10.04 -11.95 15.56
N GLU A 82 -11.27 -12.45 15.38
CA GLU A 82 -11.82 -13.56 16.17
C GLU A 82 -11.30 -14.91 15.66
N SER A 83 -11.17 -15.08 14.34
CA SER A 83 -10.56 -16.28 13.74
C SER A 83 -9.07 -16.45 14.09
N ALA A 84 -8.37 -15.33 14.33
CA ALA A 84 -6.98 -15.26 14.80
C ALA A 84 -6.84 -15.12 16.34
N CYS A 85 -7.93 -15.22 17.09
CA CYS A 85 -7.89 -15.15 18.55
C CYS A 85 -7.20 -16.40 19.14
N VAL A 86 -6.28 -16.23 20.10
CA VAL A 86 -5.57 -17.36 20.75
C VAL A 86 -6.53 -18.26 21.54
N LEU A 87 -7.59 -17.69 22.14
CA LEU A 87 -8.63 -18.47 22.81
C LEU A 87 -9.34 -19.44 21.83
N GLY A 88 -9.43 -19.06 20.55
CA GLY A 88 -10.00 -19.84 19.45
C GLY A 88 -9.28 -21.15 19.11
N ILE A 89 -8.18 -21.47 19.80
CA ILE A 89 -7.50 -22.77 19.71
C ILE A 89 -8.17 -23.80 20.63
N ASN A 90 -8.59 -23.39 21.84
CA ASN A 90 -9.07 -24.29 22.91
C ASN A 90 -10.55 -24.10 23.27
N SER A 91 -11.18 -23.01 22.83
CA SER A 91 -12.56 -22.63 23.15
C SER A 91 -13.14 -21.72 22.06
N SER A 92 -14.41 -21.34 22.15
CA SER A 92 -14.97 -20.30 21.29
C SER A 92 -14.19 -18.97 21.50
N PRO A 93 -13.84 -18.21 20.45
CA PRO A 93 -13.09 -16.97 20.59
C PRO A 93 -13.85 -15.91 21.41
N VAL A 94 -13.13 -14.85 21.79
CA VAL A 94 -13.74 -13.62 22.34
C VAL A 94 -14.56 -12.94 21.24
N THR A 95 -15.76 -12.45 21.56
CA THR A 95 -16.65 -11.75 20.60
C THR A 95 -16.21 -10.29 20.38
N ILE A 96 -14.99 -10.13 19.86
CA ILE A 96 -14.30 -8.85 19.60
C ILE A 96 -15.19 -7.88 18.81
N LYS A 97 -15.87 -8.35 17.76
CA LYS A 97 -16.78 -7.55 16.92
C LYS A 97 -17.95 -6.97 17.73
N SER A 98 -18.56 -7.80 18.58
CA SER A 98 -19.68 -7.38 19.43
C SER A 98 -19.27 -6.38 20.49
N ILE A 99 -18.04 -6.47 20.99
CA ILE A 99 -17.47 -5.54 21.97
C ILE A 99 -17.12 -4.21 21.29
N GLU A 100 -16.49 -4.24 20.10
CA GLU A 100 -16.25 -3.06 19.25
C GLU A 100 -17.55 -2.28 18.99
N CYS A 101 -18.62 -2.98 18.59
CA CYS A 101 -19.93 -2.37 18.36
C CYS A 101 -20.56 -1.77 19.63
N ALA A 102 -20.44 -2.47 20.76
CA ALA A 102 -21.02 -2.02 22.03
C ALA A 102 -20.31 -0.78 22.60
N ILE A 103 -18.99 -0.63 22.40
CA ILE A 103 -18.22 0.57 22.78
C ILE A 103 -18.73 1.80 22.02
N ILE A 104 -18.79 1.73 20.69
CA ILE A 104 -19.14 2.89 19.85
C ILE A 104 -20.61 3.28 19.99
N ASP A 105 -21.54 2.32 20.07
CA ASP A 105 -22.94 2.65 20.30
C ASP A 105 -23.16 3.29 21.68
N HIS A 106 -22.42 2.85 22.71
CA HIS A 106 -22.45 3.51 24.01
C HIS A 106 -21.84 4.93 23.97
N ALA A 107 -20.79 5.14 23.18
CA ALA A 107 -20.22 6.48 22.98
C ALA A 107 -21.17 7.46 22.26
N PHE A 108 -22.04 6.96 21.36
CA PHE A 108 -23.12 7.77 20.80
C PHE A 108 -24.23 8.04 21.84
N GLU A 109 -24.65 7.04 22.62
CA GLU A 109 -25.64 7.22 23.71
C GLU A 109 -25.20 8.26 24.76
N GLN A 110 -23.92 8.25 25.14
CA GLN A 110 -23.35 9.18 26.12
C GLN A 110 -22.98 10.55 25.51
N GLY A 111 -23.22 10.76 24.21
CA GLY A 111 -22.87 12.00 23.52
C GLY A 111 -21.36 12.30 23.48
N TRP A 112 -20.51 11.28 23.59
CA TRP A 112 -19.05 11.42 23.52
C TRP A 112 -18.55 11.58 22.07
N MET A 113 -19.29 11.02 21.10
CA MET A 113 -19.04 11.26 19.68
C MET A 113 -19.49 12.68 19.29
N LYS A 114 -18.53 13.58 19.12
CA LYS A 114 -18.74 14.98 18.72
C LYS A 114 -17.86 15.32 17.51
N PRO A 115 -18.24 16.30 16.66
CA PRO A 115 -17.39 16.72 15.54
C PRO A 115 -16.06 17.29 16.06
N GLU A 116 -14.95 16.80 15.51
CA GLU A 116 -13.59 17.27 15.79
C GLU A 116 -12.99 17.94 14.53
N PRO A 117 -13.45 19.16 14.15
CA PRO A 117 -12.85 19.90 13.05
C PRO A 117 -11.38 20.24 13.36
N PRO A 118 -10.48 20.20 12.36
CA PRO A 118 -9.06 20.49 12.59
C PRO A 118 -8.85 21.94 13.04
N SER A 119 -7.98 22.14 14.03
CA SER A 119 -7.62 23.46 14.58
C SER A 119 -6.87 24.37 13.61
N PHE A 120 -6.40 23.81 12.48
CA PHE A 120 -5.68 24.50 11.42
C PHE A 120 -6.13 24.00 10.04
N ARG A 121 -6.08 24.87 9.03
CA ARG A 121 -6.32 24.50 7.62
C ARG A 121 -5.08 24.81 6.77
N SER A 122 -4.52 23.76 6.18
CA SER A 122 -3.36 23.80 5.26
C SER A 122 -3.58 24.65 4.01
N GLY A 123 -4.84 24.88 3.61
CA GLY A 123 -5.22 25.52 2.35
C GLY A 123 -5.17 24.60 1.13
N LYS A 124 -4.67 23.36 1.29
CA LYS A 124 -4.63 22.33 0.25
C LYS A 124 -6.00 21.74 -0.02
N LYS A 125 -6.34 21.51 -1.29
CA LYS A 125 -7.61 20.91 -1.73
C LYS A 125 -7.39 19.48 -2.22
N VAL A 126 -8.13 18.52 -1.67
CA VAL A 126 -8.11 17.12 -2.12
C VAL A 126 -9.50 16.68 -2.56
N ALA A 127 -9.58 16.07 -3.75
CA ALA A 127 -10.79 15.40 -4.21
C ALA A 127 -10.71 13.90 -3.88
N VAL A 128 -11.79 13.35 -3.36
CA VAL A 128 -11.96 11.90 -3.15
C VAL A 128 -13.13 11.43 -4.01
N VAL A 129 -12.93 10.40 -4.83
CA VAL A 129 -13.94 9.92 -5.79
C VAL A 129 -14.49 8.57 -5.33
N GLY A 130 -15.79 8.52 -5.07
CA GLY A 130 -16.48 7.39 -4.44
C GLY A 130 -16.52 7.54 -2.91
N SER A 131 -17.72 7.46 -2.33
CA SER A 131 -17.97 7.65 -0.89
C SER A 131 -18.16 6.34 -0.12
N GLY A 132 -17.63 5.23 -0.65
CA GLY A 132 -17.52 3.97 0.08
C GLY A 132 -16.57 4.06 1.30
N PRO A 133 -16.40 2.96 2.07
CA PRO A 133 -15.63 2.98 3.31
C PRO A 133 -14.19 3.51 3.17
N ALA A 134 -13.52 3.24 2.05
CA ALA A 134 -12.20 3.78 1.75
C ALA A 134 -12.22 5.30 1.53
N GLY A 135 -13.20 5.81 0.78
CA GLY A 135 -13.35 7.25 0.51
C GLY A 135 -13.66 8.03 1.78
N LEU A 136 -14.60 7.55 2.59
CA LEU A 136 -14.91 8.15 3.90
C LEU A 136 -13.69 8.10 4.83
N ALA A 137 -12.98 6.97 4.88
CA ALA A 137 -11.81 6.82 5.75
C ALA A 137 -10.68 7.77 5.35
N CYS A 138 -10.43 7.89 4.05
CA CYS A 138 -9.46 8.81 3.48
C CYS A 138 -9.85 10.27 3.77
N ALA A 139 -11.09 10.65 3.50
CA ALA A 139 -11.58 12.00 3.71
C ALA A 139 -11.51 12.45 5.18
N HIS A 140 -11.90 11.58 6.13
CA HIS A 140 -11.79 11.87 7.57
C HIS A 140 -10.34 12.09 8.02
N GLN A 141 -9.39 11.28 7.54
CA GLN A 141 -7.96 11.46 7.88
C GLN A 141 -7.38 12.74 7.26
N LEU A 142 -7.63 12.99 5.97
CA LEU A 142 -7.19 14.21 5.27
C LEU A 142 -7.81 15.48 5.88
N ASN A 143 -9.05 15.40 6.35
CA ASN A 143 -9.71 16.50 7.06
C ASN A 143 -9.05 16.76 8.43
N LYS A 144 -8.72 15.71 9.20
CA LYS A 144 -8.00 15.87 10.47
C LYS A 144 -6.54 16.33 10.32
N ALA A 145 -5.89 16.03 9.19
CA ALA A 145 -4.62 16.65 8.78
C ALA A 145 -4.76 18.14 8.36
N GLY A 146 -5.98 18.68 8.31
CA GLY A 146 -6.24 20.09 7.99
C GLY A 146 -6.33 20.40 6.51
N HIS A 147 -6.56 19.42 5.62
CA HIS A 147 -6.88 19.71 4.22
C HIS A 147 -8.33 20.15 4.04
N LEU A 148 -8.65 20.69 2.86
CA LEU A 148 -10.02 20.93 2.41
C LEU A 148 -10.42 19.76 1.49
N VAL A 149 -11.31 18.89 1.98
CA VAL A 149 -11.68 17.66 1.27
C VAL A 149 -13.06 17.80 0.62
N THR A 150 -13.15 17.44 -0.66
CA THR A 150 -14.44 17.26 -1.35
C THR A 150 -14.58 15.79 -1.77
N VAL A 151 -15.63 15.13 -1.30
CA VAL A 151 -15.97 13.75 -1.65
C VAL A 151 -17.06 13.79 -2.72
N TYR A 152 -16.76 13.22 -3.89
CA TYR A 152 -17.70 13.08 -5.01
C TYR A 152 -18.31 11.68 -5.00
N GLU A 153 -19.62 11.60 -5.09
CA GLU A 153 -20.40 10.37 -5.19
C GLU A 153 -21.34 10.45 -6.39
N ARG A 154 -21.42 9.37 -7.16
CA ARG A 154 -22.28 9.27 -8.35
C ARG A 154 -23.73 8.99 -7.98
N ASP A 155 -23.94 8.28 -6.87
CA ASP A 155 -25.25 7.94 -6.35
C ASP A 155 -25.86 9.12 -5.56
N ASP A 156 -27.15 9.05 -5.26
CA ASP A 156 -27.93 10.12 -4.60
C ASP A 156 -27.69 10.23 -3.08
N ALA A 157 -27.06 9.24 -2.46
CA ALA A 157 -26.68 9.27 -1.05
C ALA A 157 -25.27 8.70 -0.79
N ILE A 158 -24.66 9.19 0.28
CA ILE A 158 -23.28 8.88 0.69
C ILE A 158 -23.17 7.53 1.40
N GLY A 159 -22.05 6.82 1.19
CA GLY A 159 -21.70 5.55 1.85
C GLY A 159 -21.47 4.37 0.90
N GLY A 160 -21.78 4.50 -0.39
CA GLY A 160 -21.64 3.44 -1.39
C GLY A 160 -22.33 2.13 -0.97
N LEU A 161 -21.59 1.03 -0.91
CA LEU A 161 -22.15 -0.28 -0.49
C LEU A 161 -22.63 -0.32 0.98
N LEU A 162 -22.23 0.60 1.86
CA LEU A 162 -22.84 0.73 3.19
C LEU A 162 -24.31 1.20 3.08
N GLN A 163 -24.57 2.09 2.11
CA GLN A 163 -25.85 2.78 1.92
C GLN A 163 -26.81 2.01 1.02
N TYR A 164 -26.31 1.38 -0.05
CA TYR A 164 -27.15 0.65 -1.01
C TYR A 164 -26.85 -0.86 -1.10
N GLY A 165 -25.68 -1.35 -0.69
CA GLY A 165 -25.31 -2.77 -0.79
C GLY A 165 -25.81 -3.64 0.37
N ILE A 166 -25.37 -3.31 1.58
CA ILE A 166 -25.60 -4.15 2.78
C ILE A 166 -27.05 -3.95 3.29
N PRO A 167 -27.84 -5.01 3.58
CA PRO A 167 -29.23 -4.86 4.01
C PRO A 167 -29.43 -4.11 5.35
N THR A 168 -30.60 -3.49 5.53
CA THR A 168 -30.93 -2.67 6.71
C THR A 168 -30.80 -3.43 8.02
N MET A 169 -31.23 -4.70 8.03
CA MET A 169 -31.16 -5.56 9.22
C MET A 169 -29.73 -5.97 9.62
N LYS A 170 -28.73 -5.71 8.76
CA LYS A 170 -27.30 -5.97 9.01
C LYS A 170 -26.51 -4.67 9.27
N LEU A 171 -27.01 -3.53 8.77
CA LEU A 171 -26.50 -2.19 9.05
C LEU A 171 -27.63 -1.15 8.89
N SER A 172 -28.08 -0.55 10.00
CA SER A 172 -29.09 0.51 9.96
C SER A 172 -28.60 1.76 9.20
N ARG A 173 -29.51 2.39 8.45
CA ARG A 173 -29.21 3.64 7.71
C ARG A 173 -28.98 4.82 8.64
N SER A 174 -29.59 4.84 9.83
CA SER A 174 -29.31 5.86 10.84
C SER A 174 -27.89 5.77 11.39
N VAL A 175 -27.28 4.57 11.39
CA VAL A 175 -25.88 4.36 11.80
C VAL A 175 -24.90 4.89 10.75
N VAL A 176 -25.25 4.78 9.46
CA VAL A 176 -24.49 5.39 8.36
C VAL A 176 -24.64 6.92 8.37
N GLN A 177 -25.89 7.42 8.42
CA GLN A 177 -26.19 8.85 8.38
C GLN A 177 -25.56 9.61 9.56
N ARG A 178 -25.69 9.13 10.82
CA ARG A 178 -25.12 9.83 12.00
C ARG A 178 -23.60 10.05 11.91
N ARG A 179 -22.88 9.24 11.13
CA ARG A 179 -21.45 9.39 10.88
C ARG A 179 -21.16 10.37 9.75
N ILE A 180 -21.97 10.40 8.69
CA ILE A 180 -21.89 11.39 7.62
C ILE A 180 -22.15 12.79 8.20
N ASP A 181 -23.21 12.93 9.00
CA ASP A 181 -23.56 14.16 9.71
C ASP A 181 -22.43 14.67 10.61
N LEU A 182 -21.62 13.77 11.18
CA LEU A 182 -20.44 14.11 11.99
C LEU A 182 -19.34 14.69 11.08
N MET A 183 -19.02 13.98 10.00
CA MET A 183 -17.99 14.36 9.02
C MET A 183 -18.29 15.68 8.29
N GLU A 184 -19.56 15.97 8.00
CA GLU A 184 -19.99 17.27 7.46
C GLU A 184 -19.74 18.41 8.46
N LYS A 185 -20.05 18.19 9.75
CA LYS A 185 -19.80 19.18 10.81
C LYS A 185 -18.31 19.37 11.11
N GLU A 186 -17.45 18.41 10.73
CA GLU A 186 -15.98 18.56 10.72
C GLU A 186 -15.46 19.32 9.47
N GLY A 187 -16.33 19.68 8.52
CA GLY A 187 -16.01 20.48 7.34
C GLY A 187 -15.66 19.69 6.07
N ILE A 188 -16.04 18.41 5.98
CA ILE A 188 -15.93 17.63 4.74
C ILE A 188 -17.11 17.98 3.82
N ILE A 189 -16.84 18.27 2.55
CA ILE A 189 -17.87 18.62 1.57
C ILE A 189 -18.25 17.36 0.78
N PHE A 190 -19.51 16.94 0.84
CA PHE A 190 -20.04 15.89 -0.02
C PHE A 190 -20.71 16.46 -1.28
N ARG A 191 -20.62 15.72 -2.39
CA ARG A 191 -21.24 16.02 -3.69
C ARG A 191 -21.83 14.74 -4.27
N THR A 192 -23.09 14.46 -3.94
CA THR A 192 -23.88 13.35 -4.50
C THR A 192 -24.38 13.66 -5.92
N GLY A 193 -24.74 12.63 -6.68
CA GLY A 193 -25.22 12.76 -8.05
C GLY A 193 -24.18 13.27 -9.06
N VAL A 194 -22.87 13.13 -8.78
CA VAL A 194 -21.78 13.60 -9.65
C VAL A 194 -20.84 12.44 -10.01
N ASN A 195 -21.00 11.93 -11.23
CA ASN A 195 -20.19 10.84 -11.77
C ASN A 195 -18.91 11.40 -12.44
N ILE A 196 -17.83 11.50 -11.66
CA ILE A 196 -16.50 11.86 -12.16
C ILE A 196 -16.08 10.91 -13.29
N GLY A 197 -15.70 11.48 -14.44
CA GLY A 197 -15.43 10.76 -15.68
C GLY A 197 -16.62 10.73 -16.65
N LYS A 198 -17.83 11.15 -16.25
CA LYS A 198 -18.97 11.39 -17.15
C LYS A 198 -19.46 12.83 -17.08
N ASP A 199 -19.80 13.32 -15.88
CA ASP A 199 -20.39 14.66 -15.68
C ASP A 199 -19.32 15.76 -15.52
N ILE A 200 -18.20 15.41 -14.87
CA ILE A 200 -16.98 16.23 -14.77
C ILE A 200 -15.82 15.35 -15.21
N SER A 201 -14.96 15.81 -16.11
CA SER A 201 -13.87 14.95 -16.61
C SER A 201 -12.82 14.67 -15.53
N ALA A 202 -12.24 13.46 -15.53
CA ALA A 202 -11.23 13.10 -14.52
C ALA A 202 -9.97 13.98 -14.61
N LYS A 203 -9.65 14.47 -15.81
CA LYS A 203 -8.55 15.42 -16.08
C LYS A 203 -8.82 16.80 -15.50
N GLU A 204 -10.05 17.29 -15.58
CA GLU A 204 -10.46 18.55 -14.99
C GLU A 204 -10.39 18.49 -13.46
N LEU A 205 -10.87 17.40 -12.86
CA LEU A 205 -10.73 17.17 -11.42
C LEU A 205 -9.26 17.19 -10.98
N HIS A 206 -8.38 16.52 -11.75
CA HIS A 206 -6.94 16.54 -11.52
C HIS A 206 -6.31 17.95 -11.62
N ASN A 207 -6.81 18.80 -12.51
CA ASN A 207 -6.32 20.18 -12.67
C ASN A 207 -6.82 21.12 -11.56
N ASN A 208 -8.03 20.91 -11.04
CA ASN A 208 -8.71 21.82 -10.10
C ASN A 208 -8.36 21.58 -8.61
N PHE A 209 -7.70 20.47 -8.29
CA PHE A 209 -7.32 20.07 -6.92
C PHE A 209 -5.80 19.86 -6.79
N ASP A 210 -5.25 19.96 -5.58
CA ASP A 210 -3.84 19.66 -5.30
C ASP A 210 -3.56 18.16 -5.43
N SER A 211 -4.52 17.30 -5.08
CA SER A 211 -4.45 15.83 -5.16
C SER A 211 -5.83 15.21 -5.42
N VAL A 212 -5.86 14.02 -6.02
CA VAL A 212 -7.07 13.22 -6.26
C VAL A 212 -6.88 11.79 -5.73
N VAL A 213 -7.85 11.28 -4.97
CA VAL A 213 -7.87 9.89 -4.48
C VAL A 213 -9.07 9.14 -5.06
N LEU A 214 -8.81 8.00 -5.69
CA LEU A 214 -9.79 7.14 -6.33
C LEU A 214 -10.18 6.01 -5.37
N CYS A 215 -11.43 6.03 -4.92
CA CYS A 215 -12.04 5.05 -4.02
C CYS A 215 -13.28 4.42 -4.69
N LEU A 216 -13.17 4.15 -5.99
CA LEU A 216 -14.27 3.83 -6.92
C LEU A 216 -15.03 2.54 -6.58
N GLY A 217 -14.40 1.64 -5.83
CA GLY A 217 -14.89 0.29 -5.59
C GLY A 217 -14.69 -0.68 -6.77
N ALA A 218 -14.99 -1.96 -6.54
CA ALA A 218 -15.01 -3.00 -7.56
C ALA A 218 -16.39 -3.03 -8.25
N THR A 219 -16.69 -2.06 -9.12
CA THR A 219 -18.06 -1.86 -9.63
C THR A 219 -18.50 -2.80 -10.74
N LYS A 220 -17.56 -3.48 -11.44
CA LYS A 220 -17.92 -4.45 -12.50
C LYS A 220 -18.31 -5.80 -11.88
N PRO A 221 -19.58 -6.24 -11.97
CA PRO A 221 -19.98 -7.57 -11.49
C PRO A 221 -19.37 -8.67 -12.35
N ARG A 222 -19.27 -9.87 -11.77
CA ARG A 222 -19.06 -11.11 -12.54
C ARG A 222 -20.38 -11.59 -13.12
N ASP A 223 -20.30 -12.20 -14.29
CA ASP A 223 -21.46 -12.73 -15.00
C ASP A 223 -21.21 -14.16 -15.50
N ILE A 224 -22.26 -14.85 -15.94
CA ILE A 224 -22.25 -16.26 -16.33
C ILE A 224 -22.81 -16.45 -17.74
N SER A 225 -21.92 -16.78 -18.69
CA SER A 225 -22.27 -17.01 -20.10
C SER A 225 -22.73 -18.44 -20.34
N ILE A 226 -23.98 -18.73 -19.97
CA ILE A 226 -24.68 -20.00 -20.25
C ILE A 226 -25.99 -19.73 -21.03
N PRO A 227 -26.55 -20.73 -21.76
CA PRO A 227 -27.80 -20.56 -22.50
C PRO A 227 -28.95 -20.04 -21.61
N GLY A 228 -29.81 -19.19 -22.20
CA GLY A 228 -30.92 -18.53 -21.51
C GLY A 228 -30.52 -17.39 -20.57
N ARG A 229 -29.24 -16.96 -20.53
CA ARG A 229 -28.78 -15.87 -19.65
C ARG A 229 -29.56 -14.56 -19.83
N ASP A 230 -30.01 -14.26 -21.03
CA ASP A 230 -30.69 -12.99 -21.36
C ASP A 230 -32.21 -12.98 -21.03
N LEU A 231 -32.75 -14.05 -20.44
CA LEU A 231 -34.14 -14.11 -19.95
C LEU A 231 -34.37 -13.14 -18.79
N ASP A 232 -35.55 -12.51 -18.76
CA ASP A 232 -35.96 -11.70 -17.60
C ASP A 232 -36.19 -12.58 -16.35
N GLY A 233 -35.99 -12.00 -15.17
CA GLY A 233 -35.88 -12.72 -13.91
C GLY A 233 -34.45 -13.02 -13.47
N ILE A 234 -33.45 -12.88 -14.35
CA ILE A 234 -32.03 -13.13 -14.05
C ILE A 234 -31.30 -11.80 -13.76
N TYR A 235 -31.05 -11.51 -12.49
CA TYR A 235 -30.54 -10.21 -12.05
C TYR A 235 -29.22 -10.28 -11.28
N GLN A 236 -28.40 -9.25 -11.41
CA GLN A 236 -27.18 -9.08 -10.61
C GLN A 236 -27.53 -8.75 -9.15
N ALA A 237 -26.91 -9.43 -8.18
CA ALA A 237 -27.29 -9.36 -6.77
C ALA A 237 -27.29 -7.92 -6.19
N VAL A 238 -26.29 -7.11 -6.54
CA VAL A 238 -26.23 -5.69 -6.10
C VAL A 238 -27.30 -4.80 -6.75
N ALA A 239 -27.85 -5.16 -7.91
CA ALA A 239 -28.98 -4.41 -8.49
C ALA A 239 -30.28 -4.69 -7.71
N PHE A 240 -30.51 -5.95 -7.34
CA PHE A 240 -31.61 -6.36 -6.47
C PHE A 240 -31.52 -5.71 -5.07
N LEU A 241 -30.37 -5.83 -4.41
CA LEU A 241 -30.11 -5.21 -3.10
C LEU A 241 -30.20 -3.68 -3.20
N GLY A 242 -29.47 -3.06 -4.12
CA GLY A 242 -29.43 -1.60 -4.31
C GLY A 242 -30.80 -0.97 -4.53
N THR A 243 -31.61 -1.58 -5.39
CA THR A 243 -32.99 -1.12 -5.65
C THR A 243 -33.85 -1.20 -4.39
N TRP A 244 -33.74 -2.30 -3.62
CA TRP A 244 -34.51 -2.47 -2.39
C TRP A 244 -34.06 -1.52 -1.27
N GLN A 245 -32.75 -1.29 -1.13
CA GLN A 245 -32.21 -0.36 -0.13
C GLN A 245 -32.51 1.11 -0.49
N LYS A 246 -32.49 1.47 -1.78
CA LYS A 246 -32.95 2.80 -2.24
C LYS A 246 -34.45 2.99 -2.01
N LYS A 247 -35.27 1.96 -2.27
CA LYS A 247 -36.70 1.96 -1.94
C LYS A 247 -36.94 2.21 -0.45
N GLN A 248 -36.30 1.44 0.44
CA GLN A 248 -36.40 1.64 1.90
C GLN A 248 -35.97 3.03 2.36
N SER A 249 -34.96 3.61 1.70
CA SER A 249 -34.43 4.94 2.03
C SER A 249 -35.27 6.09 1.46
N THR A 250 -36.29 5.81 0.63
CA THR A 250 -37.14 6.82 -0.02
C THR A 250 -38.38 7.12 0.84
N PRO A 251 -38.55 8.34 1.39
CA PRO A 251 -39.73 8.69 2.18
C PRO A 251 -41.05 8.45 1.45
N ASN A 252 -42.04 7.92 2.17
CA ASN A 252 -43.37 7.56 1.67
C ASN A 252 -43.38 6.63 0.44
N ASN A 253 -42.31 5.86 0.20
CA ASN A 253 -42.19 4.91 -0.91
C ASN A 253 -42.50 5.51 -2.30
N LYS A 254 -42.14 6.77 -2.55
CA LYS A 254 -42.39 7.46 -3.84
C LYS A 254 -41.75 6.76 -5.06
N LEU A 255 -40.84 5.82 -4.86
CA LEU A 255 -40.21 5.00 -5.90
C LEU A 255 -41.14 3.91 -6.49
N GLY A 256 -42.36 3.76 -5.98
CA GLY A 256 -43.36 2.82 -6.49
C GLY A 256 -43.12 1.36 -6.08
N HIS A 257 -43.48 0.43 -6.98
CA HIS A 257 -43.11 -0.98 -6.85
C HIS A 257 -41.73 -1.19 -7.53
N PRO A 258 -40.75 -1.80 -6.84
CA PRO A 258 -39.45 -2.06 -7.44
C PRO A 258 -39.58 -3.16 -8.50
N ALA A 259 -38.96 -2.97 -9.66
CA ALA A 259 -38.95 -3.99 -10.73
C ALA A 259 -38.45 -5.36 -10.23
N PHE A 260 -37.44 -5.33 -9.36
CA PHE A 260 -36.85 -6.52 -8.74
C PHE A 260 -37.49 -6.76 -7.37
N THR A 261 -38.48 -7.66 -7.30
CA THR A 261 -39.02 -8.15 -6.04
C THR A 261 -39.13 -9.66 -6.01
N ALA A 262 -38.65 -10.25 -4.92
CA ALA A 262 -38.70 -11.68 -4.62
C ALA A 262 -40.05 -12.14 -4.05
N LYS A 263 -40.99 -11.21 -3.77
CA LYS A 263 -42.30 -11.54 -3.19
C LYS A 263 -43.03 -12.59 -4.03
N ASP A 264 -43.52 -13.63 -3.36
CA ASP A 264 -44.26 -14.76 -3.93
C ASP A 264 -43.50 -15.59 -4.99
N ARG A 265 -42.19 -15.35 -5.22
CA ARG A 265 -41.36 -16.08 -6.20
C ARG A 265 -40.56 -17.23 -5.59
N ASP A 266 -40.25 -18.25 -6.40
CA ASP A 266 -39.18 -19.21 -6.14
C ASP A 266 -37.83 -18.59 -6.57
N VAL A 267 -36.91 -18.37 -5.62
CA VAL A 267 -35.65 -17.64 -5.84
C VAL A 267 -34.44 -18.57 -5.78
N ILE A 268 -33.56 -18.49 -6.77
CA ILE A 268 -32.25 -19.15 -6.77
C ILE A 268 -31.13 -18.11 -6.69
N VAL A 269 -30.21 -18.28 -5.74
CA VAL A 269 -29.02 -17.43 -5.57
C VAL A 269 -27.78 -18.21 -6.02
N LEU A 270 -26.95 -17.63 -6.89
CA LEU A 270 -25.71 -18.27 -7.36
C LEU A 270 -24.49 -17.68 -6.65
N GLY A 271 -23.86 -18.46 -5.76
CA GLY A 271 -22.68 -18.10 -4.96
C GLY A 271 -22.98 -17.93 -3.45
N GLY A 272 -22.19 -18.59 -2.59
CA GLY A 272 -22.38 -18.65 -1.14
C GLY A 272 -21.65 -17.59 -0.30
N GLY A 273 -21.21 -16.47 -0.89
CA GLY A 273 -20.54 -15.37 -0.17
C GLY A 273 -21.50 -14.45 0.60
N ASP A 274 -20.96 -13.45 1.31
CA ASP A 274 -21.73 -12.48 2.11
C ASP A 274 -22.88 -11.82 1.32
N THR A 275 -22.64 -11.45 0.06
CA THR A 275 -23.66 -10.88 -0.84
C THR A 275 -24.78 -11.87 -1.17
N GLY A 276 -24.48 -13.18 -1.22
CA GLY A 276 -25.46 -14.24 -1.35
C GLY A 276 -26.32 -14.37 -0.10
N CYS A 277 -25.69 -14.40 1.09
CA CYS A 277 -26.40 -14.37 2.38
C CYS A 277 -27.33 -13.15 2.51
N ASP A 278 -26.86 -11.98 2.06
CA ASP A 278 -27.63 -10.74 2.06
C ASP A 278 -28.82 -10.78 1.08
N CYS A 279 -28.68 -11.47 -0.07
CA CYS A 279 -29.80 -11.76 -0.97
C CYS A 279 -30.82 -12.73 -0.36
N ILE A 280 -30.36 -13.76 0.37
CA ILE A 280 -31.21 -14.73 1.07
C ILE A 280 -32.05 -14.00 2.15
N GLY A 281 -31.41 -13.27 3.06
CA GLY A 281 -32.08 -12.55 4.16
C GLY A 281 -33.04 -11.45 3.68
N THR A 282 -32.75 -10.85 2.51
CA THR A 282 -33.63 -9.87 1.86
C THR A 282 -34.83 -10.52 1.20
N SER A 283 -34.63 -11.61 0.43
CA SER A 283 -35.70 -12.36 -0.23
C SER A 283 -36.69 -12.96 0.78
N LEU A 284 -36.18 -13.40 1.93
CA LEU A 284 -36.98 -13.97 3.01
C LEU A 284 -38.01 -13.00 3.58
N ARG A 285 -37.59 -11.73 3.76
CA ARG A 285 -38.38 -10.60 4.26
C ARG A 285 -39.30 -10.00 3.20
N GLN A 286 -38.91 -10.02 1.93
CA GLN A 286 -39.79 -9.67 0.81
C GLN A 286 -40.92 -10.69 0.61
N GLY A 287 -40.82 -11.90 1.19
CA GLY A 287 -41.85 -12.92 1.11
C GLY A 287 -41.68 -13.90 -0.06
N ALA A 288 -40.45 -14.29 -0.37
CA ALA A 288 -40.19 -15.38 -1.33
C ALA A 288 -40.91 -16.69 -0.93
N ARG A 289 -41.44 -17.40 -1.94
CA ARG A 289 -42.13 -18.69 -1.84
C ARG A 289 -41.16 -19.82 -1.49
N SER A 290 -39.99 -19.80 -2.11
CA SER A 290 -38.84 -20.60 -1.71
C SER A 290 -37.52 -19.88 -2.00
N ILE A 291 -36.46 -20.26 -1.31
CA ILE A 291 -35.10 -19.74 -1.52
C ILE A 291 -34.15 -20.94 -1.55
N THR A 292 -33.36 -21.04 -2.61
CA THR A 292 -32.28 -22.03 -2.76
C THR A 292 -31.01 -21.31 -3.17
N THR A 293 -29.85 -21.81 -2.76
CA THR A 293 -28.54 -21.23 -3.10
C THR A 293 -27.64 -22.30 -3.66
N PHE A 294 -27.05 -22.07 -4.83
CA PHE A 294 -26.05 -22.97 -5.39
C PHE A 294 -24.66 -22.49 -4.99
N GLU A 295 -23.91 -23.38 -4.36
CA GLU A 295 -22.48 -23.25 -4.14
C GLU A 295 -21.77 -24.31 -4.99
N ILE A 296 -20.78 -23.89 -5.78
CA ILE A 296 -20.06 -24.78 -6.69
C ILE A 296 -19.02 -25.61 -5.94
N LEU A 297 -18.52 -25.10 -4.80
CA LEU A 297 -17.57 -25.77 -3.94
C LEU A 297 -18.24 -26.83 -3.02
N PRO A 298 -17.47 -27.81 -2.52
CA PRO A 298 -17.95 -28.73 -1.49
C PRO A 298 -18.22 -28.00 -0.16
N PRO A 299 -19.05 -28.57 0.73
CA PRO A 299 -19.28 -27.99 2.05
C PRO A 299 -17.96 -27.94 2.83
N PRO A 300 -17.55 -26.77 3.37
CA PRO A 300 -16.33 -26.67 4.18
C PRO A 300 -16.40 -27.58 5.43
N PRO A 301 -15.27 -28.06 5.96
CA PRO A 301 -15.24 -28.92 7.14
C PRO A 301 -15.74 -28.19 8.39
N THR A 302 -16.29 -28.93 9.36
CA THR A 302 -16.79 -28.35 10.63
C THR A 302 -15.67 -27.82 11.54
N SER A 303 -14.44 -28.31 11.37
CA SER A 303 -13.23 -27.89 12.08
C SER A 303 -12.11 -27.53 11.09
N ARG A 304 -11.04 -26.88 11.57
CA ARG A 304 -9.89 -26.52 10.73
C ARG A 304 -9.17 -27.78 10.25
N ALA A 305 -9.01 -27.91 8.93
CA ALA A 305 -8.15 -28.92 8.33
C ALA A 305 -6.66 -28.59 8.56
N ALA A 306 -5.79 -29.61 8.50
CA ALA A 306 -4.35 -29.48 8.76
C ALA A 306 -3.62 -28.53 7.79
N ASP A 307 -4.16 -28.31 6.59
CA ASP A 307 -3.64 -27.36 5.59
C ASP A 307 -4.14 -25.91 5.79
N ASN A 308 -4.90 -25.63 6.85
CA ASN A 308 -5.37 -24.30 7.23
C ASN A 308 -5.12 -23.99 8.73
N PRO A 309 -3.84 -23.97 9.17
CA PRO A 309 -3.47 -23.75 10.56
C PRO A 309 -3.92 -22.39 11.07
N TRP A 310 -4.22 -22.32 12.36
CA TRP A 310 -4.31 -21.05 13.09
C TRP A 310 -2.93 -20.34 13.04
N PRO A 311 -2.83 -19.00 12.92
CA PRO A 311 -3.89 -18.00 13.03
C PRO A 311 -4.60 -17.61 11.72
N GLN A 312 -4.37 -18.34 10.61
CA GLN A 312 -4.99 -18.01 9.31
C GLN A 312 -6.52 -17.94 9.40
N TRP A 313 -7.18 -17.23 8.47
CA TRP A 313 -8.64 -17.26 8.35
C TRP A 313 -9.17 -18.70 8.23
N GLY A 314 -10.14 -19.07 9.07
CA GLY A 314 -10.64 -20.43 9.18
C GLY A 314 -11.59 -20.80 8.03
N ARG A 315 -11.16 -21.72 7.16
CA ARG A 315 -11.95 -22.35 6.09
C ARG A 315 -12.87 -23.45 6.66
N VAL A 316 -13.75 -23.05 7.57
CA VAL A 316 -14.69 -23.94 8.27
C VAL A 316 -16.13 -23.66 7.86
N PHE A 317 -17.03 -24.61 8.09
CA PHE A 317 -18.46 -24.44 7.82
C PHE A 317 -19.02 -23.29 8.65
N LYS A 318 -19.56 -22.26 7.99
CA LYS A 318 -20.18 -21.12 8.64
C LYS A 318 -21.67 -21.04 8.30
N VAL A 319 -22.47 -20.82 9.34
CA VAL A 319 -23.85 -20.35 9.23
C VAL A 319 -23.79 -18.85 9.49
N ASP A 320 -24.57 -18.10 8.73
CA ASP A 320 -24.75 -16.65 8.88
C ASP A 320 -26.25 -16.35 8.76
N TYR A 321 -26.68 -15.17 9.21
CA TYR A 321 -28.08 -14.88 9.56
C TYR A 321 -29.11 -15.29 8.50
N GLY A 322 -28.87 -15.03 7.20
CA GLY A 322 -29.79 -15.41 6.13
C GLY A 322 -29.98 -16.93 6.01
N HIS A 323 -28.93 -17.71 6.25
CA HIS A 323 -29.01 -19.18 6.31
C HIS A 323 -29.80 -19.66 7.53
N GLU A 324 -29.61 -19.02 8.68
CA GLU A 324 -30.28 -19.38 9.93
C GLU A 324 -31.77 -19.02 9.91
N GLU A 325 -32.13 -17.81 9.46
CA GLU A 325 -33.53 -17.39 9.33
C GLU A 325 -34.29 -18.24 8.29
N VAL A 326 -33.67 -18.61 7.15
CA VAL A 326 -34.28 -19.56 6.20
C VAL A 326 -34.45 -20.93 6.82
N LYS A 327 -33.44 -21.45 7.53
CA LYS A 327 -33.55 -22.75 8.21
C LYS A 327 -34.65 -22.75 9.27
N THR A 328 -34.85 -21.63 9.98
CA THR A 328 -35.93 -21.46 10.96
C THR A 328 -37.32 -21.37 10.29
N LYS A 329 -37.47 -20.67 9.15
CA LYS A 329 -38.77 -20.50 8.47
C LYS A 329 -39.16 -21.68 7.55
N PHE A 330 -38.20 -22.38 6.95
CA PHE A 330 -38.42 -23.44 5.96
C PHE A 330 -37.87 -24.82 6.37
N GLY A 331 -37.30 -24.97 7.56
CA GLY A 331 -36.83 -26.24 8.13
C GLY A 331 -35.51 -26.80 7.56
N LYS A 332 -34.91 -26.14 6.56
CA LYS A 332 -33.69 -26.60 5.86
C LYS A 332 -32.72 -25.45 5.57
N ASP A 333 -31.42 -25.77 5.47
CA ASP A 333 -30.43 -24.84 4.92
C ASP A 333 -30.76 -24.56 3.44
N PRO A 334 -30.66 -23.32 2.93
CA PRO A 334 -30.92 -23.02 1.51
C PRO A 334 -29.83 -23.58 0.58
N ARG A 335 -28.62 -23.88 1.08
CA ARG A 335 -27.46 -24.18 0.23
C ARG A 335 -27.44 -25.60 -0.29
N LEU A 336 -27.27 -25.73 -1.59
CA LEU A 336 -26.86 -26.95 -2.28
C LEU A 336 -25.41 -26.76 -2.74
N PHE A 337 -24.50 -27.52 -2.12
CA PHE A 337 -23.08 -27.55 -2.44
C PHE A 337 -22.79 -28.46 -3.63
N ASN A 338 -21.60 -28.35 -4.23
CA ASN A 338 -21.20 -29.10 -5.41
C ASN A 338 -22.19 -28.93 -6.59
N MET A 339 -22.82 -27.77 -6.76
CA MET A 339 -23.79 -27.51 -7.84
C MET A 339 -23.25 -26.53 -8.88
N MET A 340 -23.21 -26.95 -10.15
CA MET A 340 -22.89 -26.08 -11.29
C MET A 340 -24.12 -25.82 -12.17
N SER A 341 -24.32 -24.57 -12.58
CA SER A 341 -25.41 -24.17 -13.49
C SER A 341 -25.04 -24.45 -14.95
N LYS A 342 -25.97 -24.99 -15.74
CA LYS A 342 -25.76 -25.40 -17.14
C LYS A 342 -26.55 -24.56 -18.14
N GLU A 343 -27.81 -24.22 -17.82
CA GLU A 343 -28.73 -23.49 -18.71
C GLU A 343 -29.87 -22.87 -17.87
N PHE A 344 -30.36 -21.69 -18.28
CA PHE A 344 -31.62 -21.13 -17.80
C PHE A 344 -32.75 -21.47 -18.78
N VAL A 345 -33.92 -21.85 -18.26
CA VAL A 345 -35.06 -22.32 -19.04
C VAL A 345 -36.14 -21.25 -19.11
N ASP A 346 -36.62 -20.97 -20.32
CA ASP A 346 -37.68 -20.00 -20.64
C ASP A 346 -39.06 -20.50 -20.18
N ASP A 347 -39.94 -19.58 -19.78
CA ASP A 347 -41.37 -19.82 -19.52
C ASP A 347 -42.23 -19.83 -20.80
N GLY A 348 -41.62 -19.54 -21.95
CA GLY A 348 -42.29 -19.37 -23.25
C GLY A 348 -42.73 -17.93 -23.51
N HIS A 349 -42.36 -17.00 -22.62
CA HIS A 349 -42.66 -15.56 -22.69
C HIS A 349 -41.40 -14.70 -22.46
N GLY A 350 -40.20 -15.29 -22.51
CA GLY A 350 -38.91 -14.59 -22.37
C GLY A 350 -38.45 -14.41 -20.93
N ARG A 351 -39.00 -15.18 -19.97
CA ARG A 351 -38.64 -15.11 -18.54
C ARG A 351 -38.12 -16.45 -18.04
N VAL A 352 -37.33 -16.44 -16.97
CA VAL A 352 -36.84 -17.68 -16.36
C VAL A 352 -37.97 -18.43 -15.64
N ALA A 353 -38.17 -19.70 -16.03
CA ALA A 353 -39.02 -20.69 -15.35
C ALA A 353 -38.20 -21.70 -14.53
N GLY A 354 -36.89 -21.80 -14.78
CA GLY A 354 -36.01 -22.68 -14.05
C GLY A 354 -34.56 -22.61 -14.50
N ILE A 355 -33.72 -23.40 -13.83
CA ILE A 355 -32.30 -23.56 -14.13
C ILE A 355 -31.97 -25.06 -14.17
N LYS A 356 -31.31 -25.50 -15.23
CA LYS A 356 -30.66 -26.82 -15.26
C LYS A 356 -29.33 -26.71 -14.54
N ALA A 357 -29.09 -27.62 -13.60
CA ALA A 357 -27.84 -27.70 -12.87
C ALA A 357 -27.41 -29.15 -12.69
N VAL A 358 -26.10 -29.38 -12.64
CA VAL A 358 -25.45 -30.67 -12.50
C VAL A 358 -24.63 -30.70 -11.21
N GLN A 359 -24.46 -31.88 -10.62
CA GLN A 359 -23.50 -32.04 -9.53
C GLN A 359 -22.07 -32.08 -10.08
N VAL A 360 -21.12 -31.49 -9.34
CA VAL A 360 -19.70 -31.50 -9.67
C VAL A 360 -18.86 -32.06 -8.53
N GLU A 361 -17.87 -32.87 -8.87
CA GLU A 361 -16.85 -33.33 -7.95
C GLU A 361 -15.56 -32.55 -8.14
N TRP A 362 -14.89 -32.26 -7.03
CA TRP A 362 -13.62 -31.54 -6.99
C TRP A 362 -12.51 -32.49 -6.56
N THR A 363 -11.68 -32.88 -7.53
CA THR A 363 -10.50 -33.71 -7.33
C THR A 363 -9.24 -32.86 -7.34
N LYS A 364 -8.09 -33.42 -6.93
CA LYS A 364 -6.77 -32.80 -7.14
C LYS A 364 -5.98 -33.61 -8.16
N ASP A 365 -5.31 -32.92 -9.08
CA ASP A 365 -4.35 -33.55 -9.98
C ASP A 365 -3.03 -33.88 -9.27
N SER A 366 -2.10 -34.52 -10.01
CA SER A 366 -0.76 -34.86 -9.52
C SER A 366 0.12 -33.65 -9.15
N ALA A 367 -0.26 -32.44 -9.58
CA ALA A 367 0.36 -31.18 -9.19
C ALA A 367 -0.40 -30.47 -8.04
N GLY A 368 -1.40 -31.13 -7.43
CA GLY A 368 -2.22 -30.61 -6.33
C GLY A 368 -3.26 -29.57 -6.73
N ARG A 369 -3.43 -29.30 -8.03
CA ARG A 369 -4.40 -28.32 -8.56
C ARG A 369 -5.80 -28.93 -8.55
N TRP A 370 -6.80 -28.12 -8.20
CA TRP A 370 -8.19 -28.56 -8.20
C TRP A 370 -8.73 -28.71 -9.63
N ILE A 371 -9.21 -29.92 -9.97
CA ILE A 371 -9.96 -30.22 -11.18
C ILE A 371 -11.43 -30.44 -10.80
N MET A 372 -12.33 -29.87 -11.59
CA MET A 372 -13.77 -30.04 -11.48
C MET A 372 -14.26 -31.03 -12.56
N SER A 373 -15.07 -32.00 -12.17
CA SER A 373 -15.68 -32.99 -13.06
C SER A 373 -17.19 -33.09 -12.83
N GLU A 374 -17.99 -33.12 -13.90
CA GLU A 374 -19.45 -33.28 -13.80
C GLU A 374 -19.83 -34.73 -13.46
N VAL A 375 -20.74 -34.91 -12.50
CA VAL A 375 -21.24 -36.24 -12.10
C VAL A 375 -22.29 -36.69 -13.13
N ALA A 376 -21.97 -37.73 -13.91
CA ALA A 376 -22.84 -38.25 -14.95
C ALA A 376 -24.22 -38.65 -14.40
N GLY A 377 -25.29 -38.25 -15.09
CA GLY A 377 -26.68 -38.53 -14.70
C GLY A 377 -27.22 -37.68 -13.53
N SER A 378 -26.44 -36.75 -12.98
CA SER A 378 -26.89 -35.85 -11.89
C SER A 378 -27.62 -34.58 -12.35
N GLU A 379 -27.78 -34.36 -13.66
CA GLU A 379 -28.44 -33.16 -14.18
C GLU A 379 -29.90 -33.09 -13.73
N LYS A 380 -30.30 -31.93 -13.22
CA LYS A 380 -31.63 -31.67 -12.68
C LYS A 380 -32.10 -30.26 -13.02
N LEU A 381 -33.37 -30.16 -13.42
CA LEU A 381 -34.09 -28.90 -13.51
C LEU A 381 -34.58 -28.49 -12.12
N PHE A 382 -34.24 -27.26 -11.71
CA PHE A 382 -34.77 -26.60 -10.53
C PHE A 382 -35.68 -25.45 -10.98
N LYS A 383 -36.96 -25.48 -10.60
CA LYS A 383 -37.89 -24.38 -10.90
C LYS A 383 -37.49 -23.12 -10.15
N CYS A 384 -37.53 -21.97 -10.82
CA CYS A 384 -37.43 -20.64 -10.20
C CYS A 384 -38.16 -19.59 -11.06
N ASP A 385 -38.65 -18.53 -10.41
CA ASP A 385 -39.21 -17.35 -11.10
C ASP A 385 -38.27 -16.11 -10.95
N MET A 386 -37.08 -16.31 -10.37
CA MET A 386 -36.02 -15.32 -10.20
C MET A 386 -34.66 -16.00 -9.94
N VAL A 387 -33.60 -15.48 -10.56
CA VAL A 387 -32.20 -15.84 -10.29
C VAL A 387 -31.43 -14.59 -9.86
N LEU A 388 -30.63 -14.71 -8.79
CA LEU A 388 -29.76 -13.65 -8.26
C LEU A 388 -28.29 -14.07 -8.38
N LEU A 389 -27.55 -13.37 -9.24
CA LEU A 389 -26.12 -13.61 -9.49
C LEU A 389 -25.28 -12.94 -8.38
N ALA A 390 -24.81 -13.73 -7.41
CA ALA A 390 -24.03 -13.28 -6.25
C ALA A 390 -22.54 -13.68 -6.34
N MET A 391 -22.03 -13.84 -7.57
CA MET A 391 -20.72 -14.44 -7.88
C MET A 391 -19.50 -13.54 -7.57
N GLY A 392 -19.73 -12.30 -7.10
CA GLY A 392 -18.68 -11.33 -6.78
C GLY A 392 -18.32 -10.38 -7.93
N PHE A 393 -17.21 -9.65 -7.79
CA PHE A 393 -16.83 -8.53 -8.66
C PHE A 393 -15.46 -8.73 -9.33
N LEU A 394 -15.15 -7.81 -10.25
CA LEU A 394 -13.87 -7.64 -10.95
C LEU A 394 -13.25 -6.29 -10.55
N GLY A 395 -12.64 -5.54 -11.47
CA GLY A 395 -12.14 -4.19 -11.23
C GLY A 395 -13.23 -3.09 -11.21
N PRO A 396 -12.84 -1.81 -11.08
CA PRO A 396 -13.70 -0.66 -11.34
C PRO A 396 -14.12 -0.54 -12.82
N GLU A 397 -15.04 0.37 -13.10
CA GLU A 397 -15.36 0.78 -14.47
C GLU A 397 -14.22 1.59 -15.11
N ARG A 398 -13.91 1.30 -16.38
CA ARG A 398 -12.69 1.79 -17.05
C ARG A 398 -12.64 3.29 -17.35
N TYR A 399 -13.78 4.00 -17.43
CA TYR A 399 -13.82 5.34 -18.04
C TYR A 399 -12.97 6.41 -17.31
N ILE A 400 -12.70 6.24 -16.01
CA ILE A 400 -11.74 7.09 -15.28
C ILE A 400 -10.29 6.67 -15.56
N ILE A 401 -10.01 5.36 -15.59
CA ILE A 401 -8.71 4.77 -15.93
C ILE A 401 -8.27 5.21 -17.33
N ASP A 402 -9.14 5.05 -18.33
CA ASP A 402 -8.85 5.40 -19.73
C ASP A 402 -8.66 6.92 -19.92
N GLN A 403 -9.38 7.75 -19.14
CA GLN A 403 -9.22 9.22 -19.18
C GLN A 403 -7.90 9.69 -18.56
N LEU A 404 -7.52 9.15 -17.41
CA LEU A 404 -6.27 9.51 -16.72
C LEU A 404 -5.05 8.78 -17.28
N LYS A 405 -5.25 7.69 -18.03
CA LYS A 405 -4.23 6.72 -18.46
C LYS A 405 -3.54 6.03 -17.27
N LEU A 406 -4.35 5.52 -16.35
CA LEU A 406 -3.85 4.73 -15.22
C LEU A 406 -3.43 3.34 -15.70
N ASP A 407 -2.33 2.82 -15.14
CA ASP A 407 -1.93 1.43 -15.36
C ASP A 407 -2.87 0.48 -14.59
N GLU A 408 -3.08 -0.72 -15.12
CA GLU A 408 -3.93 -1.77 -14.54
C GLU A 408 -3.12 -3.00 -14.12
N ASP A 409 -3.54 -3.68 -13.06
CA ASP A 409 -3.03 -5.01 -12.71
C ASP A 409 -3.66 -6.10 -13.63
N PRO A 410 -3.14 -7.35 -13.63
CA PRO A 410 -3.72 -8.46 -14.40
C PRO A 410 -5.15 -8.86 -14.01
N ARG A 411 -5.77 -8.17 -13.05
CA ARG A 411 -7.15 -8.37 -12.57
C ARG A 411 -8.04 -7.14 -12.83
N SER A 412 -7.57 -6.16 -13.62
CA SER A 412 -8.21 -4.86 -13.92
C SER A 412 -8.39 -3.90 -12.73
N ASN A 413 -7.62 -4.06 -11.65
CA ASN A 413 -7.52 -3.06 -10.59
C ASN A 413 -6.53 -1.95 -10.99
N VAL A 414 -6.65 -0.75 -10.39
CA VAL A 414 -5.68 0.32 -10.59
C VAL A 414 -4.32 -0.08 -9.99
N ALA A 415 -3.28 -0.14 -10.83
CA ALA A 415 -1.95 -0.52 -10.42
C ALA A 415 -1.29 0.56 -9.55
N THR A 416 -0.64 0.12 -8.48
CA THR A 416 0.09 0.94 -7.50
C THR A 416 1.28 0.12 -6.98
N PRO A 417 2.41 0.73 -6.58
CA PRO A 417 3.56 -0.03 -6.06
C PRO A 417 3.25 -0.77 -4.75
N ASN A 418 3.98 -1.85 -4.47
CA ASN A 418 3.81 -2.61 -3.23
C ASN A 418 4.03 -1.72 -1.99
N GLY A 419 2.99 -1.62 -1.14
CA GLY A 419 2.99 -0.77 0.06
C GLY A 419 2.72 0.72 -0.20
N GLN A 420 2.40 1.12 -1.43
CA GLN A 420 2.08 2.49 -1.83
C GLN A 420 0.68 2.57 -2.45
N TYR A 421 0.16 3.79 -2.55
CA TYR A 421 -1.18 4.13 -3.04
C TYR A 421 -1.16 5.13 -4.19
N SER A 422 -0.03 5.78 -4.45
CA SER A 422 0.22 6.58 -5.65
C SER A 422 0.18 5.72 -6.91
N THR A 423 -0.44 6.27 -7.95
CA THR A 423 -0.53 5.67 -9.29
C THR A 423 0.63 6.12 -10.18
N ASN A 424 0.67 5.62 -11.41
CA ASN A 424 1.58 6.13 -12.45
C ASN A 424 1.34 7.62 -12.80
N VAL A 425 0.18 8.18 -12.47
CA VAL A 425 -0.13 9.62 -12.63
C VAL A 425 0.17 10.35 -11.32
N ALA A 426 1.15 11.27 -11.38
CA ALA A 426 1.52 12.10 -10.24
C ALA A 426 0.31 12.84 -9.64
N ARG A 427 0.23 12.94 -8.30
CA ARG A 427 -0.91 13.52 -7.55
C ARG A 427 -2.25 12.78 -7.72
N VAL A 428 -2.24 11.56 -8.27
CA VAL A 428 -3.40 10.65 -8.30
C VAL A 428 -3.07 9.38 -7.54
N PHE A 429 -3.97 9.01 -6.64
CA PHE A 429 -3.87 7.86 -5.74
C PHE A 429 -5.08 6.96 -5.91
N ALA A 430 -4.97 5.68 -5.58
CA ALA A 430 -6.09 4.73 -5.55
C ALA A 430 -6.12 3.96 -4.23
N ALA A 431 -7.30 3.62 -3.71
CA ALA A 431 -7.44 2.92 -2.42
C ALA A 431 -8.69 2.04 -2.33
N GLY A 432 -8.58 0.93 -1.58
CA GLY A 432 -9.68 -0.02 -1.38
C GLY A 432 -9.96 -0.86 -2.61
N ASP A 433 -11.21 -1.31 -2.78
CA ASP A 433 -11.57 -2.37 -3.73
C ASP A 433 -11.25 -2.07 -5.20
N CYS A 434 -11.10 -0.80 -5.61
CA CYS A 434 -10.67 -0.45 -6.96
C CYS A 434 -9.16 -0.63 -7.23
N ARG A 435 -8.35 -0.80 -6.17
CA ARG A 435 -6.90 -1.03 -6.18
C ARG A 435 -6.56 -2.46 -5.74
N ARG A 436 -7.31 -2.98 -4.77
CA ARG A 436 -7.12 -4.29 -4.13
C ARG A 436 -7.92 -5.42 -4.80
N GLY A 437 -8.94 -5.07 -5.58
CA GLY A 437 -10.07 -5.94 -5.88
C GLY A 437 -11.01 -6.08 -4.67
N GLN A 438 -12.19 -6.67 -4.90
CA GLN A 438 -13.24 -6.89 -3.89
C GLN A 438 -12.68 -7.39 -2.54
N SER A 439 -12.99 -6.69 -1.45
CA SER A 439 -12.44 -6.98 -0.12
C SER A 439 -13.41 -6.68 1.03
N LEU A 440 -12.90 -6.69 2.26
CA LEU A 440 -13.69 -6.41 3.46
C LEU A 440 -13.75 -4.91 3.76
N VAL A 441 -14.84 -4.46 4.39
CA VAL A 441 -15.01 -3.08 4.90
C VAL A 441 -13.78 -2.57 5.68
N VAL A 442 -13.17 -3.45 6.48
CA VAL A 442 -12.00 -3.14 7.33
C VAL A 442 -10.72 -2.96 6.50
N TRP A 443 -10.56 -3.67 5.38
CA TRP A 443 -9.48 -3.44 4.42
C TRP A 443 -9.67 -2.13 3.66
N ALA A 444 -10.90 -1.82 3.24
CA ALA A 444 -11.21 -0.55 2.59
C ALA A 444 -10.91 0.66 3.50
N ILE A 445 -11.30 0.61 4.78
CA ILE A 445 -10.95 1.66 5.76
C ILE A 445 -9.43 1.73 5.96
N ALA A 446 -8.74 0.58 6.07
CA ALA A 446 -7.29 0.54 6.26
C ALA A 446 -6.52 1.14 5.08
N GLU A 447 -6.91 0.82 3.84
CA GLU A 447 -6.29 1.41 2.64
C GLU A 447 -6.62 2.89 2.50
N GLY A 448 -7.85 3.32 2.80
CA GLY A 448 -8.23 4.74 2.82
C GLY A 448 -7.40 5.57 3.80
N ARG A 449 -7.13 5.04 5.01
CA ARG A 449 -6.26 5.67 6.00
C ARG A 449 -4.80 5.78 5.52
N GLN A 450 -4.28 4.76 4.84
CA GLN A 450 -2.90 4.76 4.36
C GLN A 450 -2.71 5.67 3.14
N ALA A 451 -3.64 5.66 2.19
CA ALA A 451 -3.64 6.59 1.06
C ALA A 451 -3.75 8.06 1.52
N ALA A 452 -4.55 8.34 2.55
CA ALA A 452 -4.60 9.68 3.15
C ALA A 452 -3.24 10.13 3.70
N ARG A 453 -2.50 9.24 4.38
CA ARG A 453 -1.15 9.53 4.87
C ARG A 453 -0.17 9.82 3.73
N GLU A 454 -0.21 9.04 2.65
CA GLU A 454 0.69 9.24 1.50
C GLU A 454 0.39 10.55 0.75
N VAL A 455 -0.89 10.90 0.62
CA VAL A 455 -1.35 12.19 0.07
C VAL A 455 -0.91 13.36 0.95
N ASP A 456 -1.09 13.27 2.27
CA ASP A 456 -0.65 14.30 3.22
C ASP A 456 0.87 14.49 3.17
N GLN A 457 1.65 13.41 3.19
CA GLN A 457 3.11 13.44 3.04
C GLN A 457 3.60 13.99 1.69
N MET A 458 2.80 13.89 0.62
CA MET A 458 3.08 14.55 -0.66
C MET A 458 2.76 16.05 -0.63
N LEU A 459 1.74 16.47 0.14
CA LEU A 459 1.22 17.84 0.15
C LEU A 459 1.85 18.74 1.23
N MET A 460 2.36 18.15 2.31
CA MET A 460 2.86 18.82 3.52
C MET A 460 4.13 18.15 4.04
N VAL A 461 5.09 18.95 4.49
CA VAL A 461 6.26 18.47 5.23
C VAL A 461 6.00 18.66 6.72
N TRP A 462 5.90 17.56 7.45
CA TRP A 462 5.74 17.57 8.91
C TRP A 462 7.11 17.43 9.59
N LEU A 463 7.52 18.47 10.32
CA LEU A 463 8.67 18.41 11.21
C LEU A 463 8.19 18.13 12.63
N GLN A 464 8.67 17.02 13.22
CA GLN A 464 8.64 16.84 14.67
C GLN A 464 9.87 17.56 15.24
N LEU A 465 9.65 18.50 16.16
CA LEU A 465 10.70 19.35 16.73
C LEU A 465 11.04 18.90 18.15
N GLU A 466 12.32 18.93 18.51
CA GLU A 466 12.78 18.53 19.85
C GLU A 466 12.49 19.62 20.90
N LYS A 467 12.10 19.24 22.11
CA LYS A 467 11.67 20.18 23.16
C LYS A 467 12.86 20.97 23.72
N HIS A 468 13.03 22.22 23.27
CA HIS A 468 14.02 23.17 23.79
C HIS A 468 13.41 24.18 24.78
N THR A 469 14.20 25.14 25.27
CA THR A 469 13.74 26.24 26.13
C THR A 469 13.04 27.34 25.35
N LEU A 470 13.51 27.61 24.13
CA LEU A 470 13.05 28.69 23.25
C LEU A 470 12.85 28.15 21.83
N LEU A 471 11.74 28.53 21.18
CA LEU A 471 11.47 28.28 19.77
C LEU A 471 11.95 29.49 18.96
N SER A 472 13.04 29.32 18.21
CA SER A 472 13.60 30.39 17.37
C SER A 472 13.46 30.11 15.88
N HIS A 473 13.45 31.18 15.08
CA HIS A 473 13.46 31.09 13.62
C HIS A 473 14.68 30.31 13.11
N ASP A 474 15.87 30.53 13.69
CA ASP A 474 17.11 29.90 13.24
C ASP A 474 17.17 28.41 13.55
N TYR A 475 16.60 27.98 14.68
CA TYR A 475 16.40 26.56 15.00
C TYR A 475 15.46 25.88 13.97
N LEU A 476 14.35 26.55 13.62
CA LEU A 476 13.42 26.07 12.62
C LEU A 476 14.03 26.00 11.20
N VAL A 477 14.93 26.93 10.86
CA VAL A 477 15.74 26.85 9.63
C VAL A 477 16.67 25.63 9.67
N ASP A 478 17.34 25.37 10.79
CA ASP A 478 18.27 24.24 10.91
C ASP A 478 17.56 22.87 10.87
N GLU A 479 16.45 22.68 11.57
CA GLU A 479 15.70 21.41 11.47
C GLU A 479 15.13 21.17 10.06
N LEU A 480 14.60 22.22 9.42
CA LEU A 480 14.14 22.12 8.04
C LEU A 480 15.29 21.84 7.06
N SER A 481 16.48 22.43 7.30
CA SER A 481 17.68 22.19 6.49
C SER A 481 18.22 20.78 6.67
N LYS A 482 18.25 20.24 7.90
CA LYS A 482 18.60 18.84 8.19
C LYS A 482 17.63 17.89 7.48
N HIS A 483 16.33 18.10 7.64
CA HIS A 483 15.29 17.18 7.15
C HIS A 483 15.19 17.15 5.62
N LEU A 484 15.36 18.31 4.95
CA LEU A 484 15.32 18.39 3.49
C LEU A 484 16.69 18.23 2.81
N GLY A 485 17.78 18.17 3.59
CA GLY A 485 19.16 18.14 3.08
C GLY A 485 19.60 19.42 2.36
N ILE A 486 18.93 20.55 2.59
CA ILE A 486 19.17 21.81 1.87
C ILE A 486 20.12 22.72 2.66
N ALA A 487 21.22 23.14 2.04
CA ALA A 487 22.16 24.05 2.67
C ALA A 487 21.58 25.46 2.91
N ARG A 488 21.82 26.00 4.13
CA ARG A 488 21.25 27.22 4.72
C ARG A 488 21.31 28.53 3.90
N GLN A 489 22.11 28.58 2.82
CA GLN A 489 22.56 29.83 2.20
C GLN A 489 21.61 30.45 1.16
N ASN A 490 20.61 29.73 0.61
CA ASN A 490 19.87 30.18 -0.59
C ASN A 490 18.34 30.02 -0.55
N VAL A 491 17.73 29.72 0.60
CA VAL A 491 16.28 29.46 0.69
C VAL A 491 15.60 30.38 1.70
N GLN A 492 14.61 31.16 1.24
CA GLN A 492 13.79 31.98 2.12
C GLN A 492 12.64 31.15 2.72
N CYS A 493 12.84 30.74 3.97
CA CYS A 493 11.83 30.06 4.78
C CYS A 493 11.04 31.07 5.61
N LYS A 494 9.71 30.98 5.62
CA LYS A 494 8.83 31.70 6.55
C LYS A 494 8.09 30.70 7.41
N PHE A 495 8.23 30.81 8.73
CA PHE A 495 7.58 29.92 9.68
C PHE A 495 6.37 30.59 10.32
N PHE A 496 5.31 29.83 10.60
CA PHE A 496 4.08 30.35 11.20
C PHE A 496 3.59 29.45 12.34
N ARG A 497 3.25 30.06 13.49
CA ARG A 497 2.60 29.43 14.64
C ARG A 497 1.10 29.75 14.57
N GLY A 498 0.32 28.87 13.95
CA GLY A 498 -1.05 29.19 13.54
C GLY A 498 -1.06 30.30 12.47
N LEU A 499 -1.64 31.46 12.80
CA LEU A 499 -1.66 32.63 11.91
C LEU A 499 -0.44 33.57 12.10
N SER A 500 0.22 33.54 13.25
CA SER A 500 1.34 34.44 13.58
C SER A 500 2.63 33.99 12.90
N GLN A 501 3.36 34.90 12.25
CA GLN A 501 4.66 34.59 11.65
C GLN A 501 5.79 34.62 12.71
N ILE A 502 6.63 33.59 12.72
CA ILE A 502 7.87 33.53 13.51
C ILE A 502 8.97 34.27 12.73
N LEU A 503 9.40 35.42 13.24
CA LEU A 503 10.31 36.34 12.55
C LEU A 503 11.79 35.96 12.80
N PRO A 504 12.71 36.25 11.86
CA PRO A 504 14.15 36.14 12.13
C PRO A 504 14.54 36.86 13.42
N GLY A 505 15.32 36.21 14.28
CA GLY A 505 15.69 36.73 15.60
C GLY A 505 14.61 36.66 16.69
N SER A 506 13.39 36.15 16.44
CA SER A 506 12.42 35.90 17.51
C SER A 506 12.82 34.68 18.34
N CYS A 507 12.72 34.79 19.66
CA CYS A 507 12.91 33.69 20.62
C CYS A 507 11.68 33.57 21.52
N ASP A 508 10.66 32.86 21.05
CA ASP A 508 9.45 32.58 21.85
C ASP A 508 9.77 31.52 22.93
N PRO A 509 9.15 31.57 24.13
CA PRO A 509 9.12 30.42 25.04
C PRO A 509 8.62 29.16 24.34
N TRP A 510 9.27 28.03 24.58
CA TRP A 510 8.87 26.79 23.91
C TRP A 510 7.42 26.40 24.26
N PRO A 511 6.59 25.99 23.27
CA PRO A 511 5.20 25.61 23.53
C PRO A 511 5.07 24.46 24.54
N GLN A 512 4.28 24.70 25.60
CA GLN A 512 4.03 23.69 26.64
C GLN A 512 3.26 22.49 26.07
N SER A 513 2.24 22.76 25.25
CA SER A 513 1.51 21.80 24.42
C SER A 513 2.12 21.63 23.03
N ASP A 514 1.96 20.45 22.43
CA ASP A 514 2.39 20.19 21.06
C ASP A 514 1.78 21.21 20.08
N THR A 515 2.63 21.82 19.26
CA THR A 515 2.30 23.03 18.52
C THR A 515 2.89 22.97 17.11
N PHE A 516 2.03 23.03 16.11
CA PHE A 516 2.44 22.95 14.71
C PHE A 516 3.06 24.26 14.22
N VAL A 517 4.22 24.15 13.58
CA VAL A 517 4.90 25.26 12.90
C VAL A 517 4.86 25.02 11.39
N ARG A 518 4.08 25.80 10.67
CA ARG A 518 4.01 25.72 9.20
C ARG A 518 5.23 26.39 8.59
N ALA A 519 6.09 25.63 7.94
CA ALA A 519 7.11 26.16 7.03
C ALA A 519 6.50 26.54 5.67
N SER A 520 6.83 27.73 5.18
CA SER A 520 6.58 28.17 3.80
C SER A 520 7.93 28.39 3.13
N ILE A 521 8.24 27.57 2.13
CA ILE A 521 9.54 27.52 1.47
C ILE A 521 9.44 28.23 0.13
N SER A 522 10.02 29.43 0.03
CA SER A 522 10.15 30.11 -1.25
C SER A 522 11.32 29.50 -2.02
N LEU A 523 11.02 28.63 -3.00
CA LEU A 523 12.00 28.26 -4.02
C LEU A 523 12.48 29.53 -4.73
N ALA A 524 13.78 29.67 -4.94
CA ALA A 524 14.41 30.80 -5.65
C ALA A 524 14.17 30.72 -7.19
N GLY A 525 12.92 30.51 -7.59
CA GLY A 525 12.44 30.25 -8.95
C GLY A 525 11.71 31.42 -9.59
N GLY A 526 12.13 32.66 -9.31
CA GLY A 526 11.61 33.85 -10.00
C GLY A 526 11.79 33.72 -11.52
N LYS A 527 10.78 34.17 -12.29
CA LYS A 527 10.72 34.07 -13.76
C LYS A 527 11.96 34.71 -14.42
N GLY A 528 12.99 33.91 -14.68
CA GLY A 528 14.21 34.34 -15.37
C GLY A 528 15.50 33.66 -14.88
N GLY A 529 15.62 33.35 -13.58
CA GLY A 529 16.91 32.96 -12.96
C GLY A 529 17.55 31.69 -13.55
N PHE A 530 16.76 30.63 -13.74
CA PHE A 530 17.25 29.41 -14.40
C PHE A 530 17.65 29.65 -15.86
N GLY A 531 16.94 30.55 -16.56
CA GLY A 531 17.24 30.93 -17.94
C GLY A 531 18.49 31.78 -18.10
N SER A 532 18.79 32.69 -17.16
CA SER A 532 20.07 33.42 -17.16
C SER A 532 21.24 32.51 -16.77
N MET A 533 21.05 31.61 -15.81
CA MET A 533 22.05 30.60 -15.43
C MET A 533 22.39 29.67 -16.61
N LEU A 534 21.38 29.15 -17.32
CA LEU A 534 21.59 28.35 -18.54
C LEU A 534 22.29 29.13 -19.67
N ARG A 535 22.03 30.44 -19.81
CA ARG A 535 22.75 31.28 -20.79
C ARG A 535 24.20 31.55 -20.39
N ALA A 536 24.48 31.77 -19.11
CA ALA A 536 25.84 31.95 -18.60
C ALA A 536 26.67 30.66 -18.74
N ILE A 537 26.09 29.50 -18.37
CA ILE A 537 26.71 28.19 -18.57
C ILE A 537 26.87 27.90 -20.07
N GLY A 538 25.87 28.20 -20.90
CA GLY A 538 25.93 28.03 -22.35
C GLY A 538 27.01 28.90 -23.04
N ALA A 539 27.42 30.01 -22.44
CA ALA A 539 28.53 30.84 -22.89
C ALA A 539 29.92 30.34 -22.43
N GLN A 540 29.97 29.39 -21.47
CA GLN A 540 31.19 28.77 -20.96
C GLN A 540 31.40 27.33 -21.46
N ILE A 541 30.41 26.74 -22.13
CA ILE A 541 30.53 25.44 -22.79
C ILE A 541 31.25 25.62 -24.13
N GLU A 542 32.47 25.11 -24.23
CA GLU A 542 33.06 24.79 -25.53
C GLU A 542 32.13 23.85 -26.30
N LYS A 543 31.94 24.07 -27.61
CA LYS A 543 31.00 23.30 -28.44
C LYS A 543 31.40 21.82 -28.49
N THR A 544 30.85 21.02 -27.58
CA THR A 544 30.99 19.57 -27.56
C THR A 544 30.38 18.97 -28.82
N THR A 545 31.26 18.48 -29.71
CA THR A 545 30.87 17.80 -30.96
C THR A 545 30.18 16.45 -30.72
N ASN A 546 30.27 15.92 -29.50
CA ASN A 546 29.63 14.67 -29.10
C ASN A 546 28.11 14.83 -28.91
N ARG A 547 27.38 14.71 -30.01
CA ARG A 547 25.90 14.71 -30.07
C ARG A 547 25.24 13.48 -29.44
N GLU A 548 25.98 12.43 -29.07
CA GLU A 548 25.40 11.21 -28.49
C GLU A 548 24.79 11.45 -27.09
N ALA A 549 25.27 12.46 -26.37
CA ALA A 549 24.75 12.85 -25.06
C ALA A 549 23.39 13.56 -25.12
N CYS A 550 22.99 14.07 -26.30
CA CYS A 550 21.69 14.69 -26.51
C CYS A 550 20.56 13.64 -26.47
N ARG A 551 19.33 14.09 -26.20
CA ARG A 551 18.12 13.25 -26.22
C ARG A 551 17.29 13.51 -27.48
N ASP A 552 16.53 12.51 -27.89
CA ASP A 552 15.50 12.62 -28.92
C ASP A 552 14.18 13.18 -28.34
N LEU A 553 13.14 13.25 -29.17
CA LEU A 553 11.80 13.70 -28.74
C LEU A 553 11.06 12.68 -27.85
N SER A 554 11.51 11.42 -27.76
CA SER A 554 11.01 10.45 -26.77
C SER A 554 11.76 10.49 -25.43
N GLY A 555 12.86 11.24 -25.33
CA GLY A 555 13.67 11.39 -24.12
C GLY A 555 14.77 10.33 -23.95
N ARG A 556 14.94 9.39 -24.89
CA ARG A 556 16.07 8.44 -24.93
C ARG A 556 17.34 9.18 -25.37
N ARG A 557 18.54 8.75 -24.93
CA ARG A 557 19.79 9.37 -25.40
C ARG A 557 20.15 8.84 -26.79
N LEU A 558 20.75 9.71 -27.61
CA LEU A 558 21.17 9.37 -28.96
C LEU A 558 22.33 8.37 -28.99
N ARG A 559 23.13 8.23 -27.91
CA ARG A 559 24.06 7.11 -27.73
C ARG A 559 23.31 5.78 -27.78
N ASP A 560 22.38 5.59 -26.85
CA ASP A 560 21.64 4.36 -26.64
C ASP A 560 20.91 3.93 -27.93
N ILE A 561 20.30 4.90 -28.63
CA ILE A 561 19.64 4.69 -29.94
C ILE A 561 20.66 4.25 -31.01
N ASN A 562 21.82 4.91 -31.10
CA ASN A 562 22.85 4.57 -32.09
C ASN A 562 23.55 3.24 -31.77
N GLU A 563 23.70 2.86 -30.50
CA GLU A 563 24.22 1.57 -30.06
C GLU A 563 23.23 0.45 -30.34
N GLU A 564 21.93 0.64 -30.06
CA GLU A 564 20.86 -0.28 -30.45
C GLU A 564 20.83 -0.49 -31.98
N LYS A 565 21.07 0.57 -32.76
CA LYS A 565 21.14 0.52 -34.22
C LYS A 565 22.41 -0.20 -34.73
N ARG A 566 23.59 0.11 -34.15
CA ARG A 566 24.84 -0.62 -34.41
C ARG A 566 24.72 -2.11 -34.07
N LEU A 567 24.01 -2.46 -33.00
CA LEU A 567 23.79 -3.85 -32.61
C LEU A 567 22.89 -4.57 -33.63
N LYS A 568 21.81 -3.93 -34.09
CA LYS A 568 20.94 -4.46 -35.17
C LYS A 568 21.70 -4.61 -36.49
N ASP A 569 22.54 -3.65 -36.87
CA ASP A 569 23.42 -3.72 -38.05
C ASP A 569 24.53 -4.78 -37.91
N TRP A 570 24.97 -5.07 -36.68
CA TRP A 570 25.94 -6.12 -36.39
C TRP A 570 25.29 -7.51 -36.47
N VAL A 571 24.10 -7.69 -35.91
CA VAL A 571 23.33 -8.95 -35.96
C VAL A 571 22.89 -9.28 -37.39
N SER A 572 22.37 -8.32 -38.15
CA SER A 572 21.97 -8.57 -39.55
C SER A 572 23.13 -9.06 -40.43
N LYS A 573 24.36 -8.62 -40.12
CA LYS A 573 25.59 -9.04 -40.79
C LYS A 573 26.28 -10.26 -40.14
N GLN A 574 25.64 -11.01 -39.24
CA GLN A 574 26.25 -12.24 -38.70
C GLN A 574 26.42 -13.29 -39.80
N ALA A 575 25.39 -13.54 -40.61
CA ALA A 575 25.42 -14.55 -41.67
C ALA A 575 26.58 -14.31 -42.65
N ASP A 576 26.80 -13.05 -43.08
CA ASP A 576 27.92 -12.67 -43.95
C ASP A 576 29.28 -12.97 -43.30
N ARG A 577 29.45 -12.61 -42.01
CA ARG A 577 30.70 -12.85 -41.27
C ARG A 577 30.94 -14.32 -40.95
N GLU A 578 29.89 -15.13 -40.85
CA GLU A 578 29.99 -16.57 -40.67
C GLU A 578 30.35 -17.25 -41.98
N LYS A 579 29.74 -16.85 -43.10
CA LYS A 579 30.14 -17.28 -44.44
C LYS A 579 31.59 -16.89 -44.76
N GLU A 580 32.02 -15.65 -44.49
CA GLU A 580 33.42 -15.25 -44.65
C GLU A 580 34.36 -16.11 -43.80
N ARG A 581 33.96 -16.42 -42.55
CA ARG A 581 34.71 -17.29 -41.63
C ARG A 581 34.79 -18.73 -42.15
N GLU A 582 33.76 -19.25 -42.81
CA GLU A 582 33.76 -20.56 -43.45
C GLU A 582 34.61 -20.61 -44.72
N GLU A 583 34.51 -19.63 -45.61
CA GLU A 583 35.40 -19.51 -46.77
C GLU A 583 36.88 -19.40 -46.34
N ARG A 584 37.13 -18.71 -45.23
CA ARG A 584 38.47 -18.56 -44.63
C ARG A 584 38.96 -19.83 -43.92
N LYS A 585 38.04 -20.65 -43.37
CA LYS A 585 38.33 -22.03 -42.92
C LYS A 585 38.65 -22.94 -44.10
N GLN A 586 37.85 -22.92 -45.17
CA GLN A 586 38.06 -23.73 -46.38
C GLN A 586 39.42 -23.42 -47.02
N LYS A 587 39.75 -22.14 -47.28
CA LYS A 587 41.06 -21.73 -47.80
C LYS A 587 42.23 -22.13 -46.89
N LYS A 588 42.03 -22.21 -45.57
CA LYS A 588 43.05 -22.70 -44.62
C LYS A 588 43.18 -24.24 -44.67
N LEU A 589 42.07 -24.97 -44.83
CA LEU A 589 42.05 -26.43 -44.97
C LEU A 589 42.66 -26.86 -46.32
N GLU A 590 42.38 -26.13 -47.38
CA GLU A 590 42.96 -26.32 -48.72
C GLU A 590 44.46 -26.07 -48.72
N LYS A 591 44.94 -25.01 -48.04
CA LYS A 591 46.37 -24.78 -47.81
C LYS A 591 47.03 -25.85 -46.92
N LEU A 592 46.28 -26.53 -46.05
CA LEU A 592 46.75 -27.68 -45.25
C LEU A 592 46.70 -29.02 -46.03
N ARG A 593 46.01 -29.08 -47.17
CA ARG A 593 46.01 -30.21 -48.10
C ARG A 593 47.14 -30.16 -49.14
N GLN A 594 47.92 -29.08 -49.17
CA GLN A 594 49.17 -29.05 -49.94
C GLN A 594 50.25 -29.78 -49.12
N GLU A 595 50.53 -31.02 -49.52
CA GLU A 595 51.53 -31.88 -48.88
C GLU A 595 52.94 -31.27 -49.00
N TYR A 596 53.59 -31.04 -47.86
CA TYR A 596 55.02 -30.75 -47.81
C TYR A 596 55.77 -32.05 -47.53
N HIS A 597 56.23 -32.72 -48.58
CA HIS A 597 57.24 -33.77 -48.45
C HIS A 597 58.54 -33.14 -47.93
N HIS A 598 58.84 -33.37 -46.64
CA HIS A 598 60.15 -33.11 -46.07
C HIS A 598 60.72 -34.44 -45.59
N GLU A 599 61.54 -35.07 -46.42
CA GLU A 599 62.32 -36.22 -46.00
C GLU A 599 63.37 -35.77 -44.98
N PHE A 600 63.52 -36.54 -43.91
CA PHE A 600 64.48 -36.30 -42.84
C PHE A 600 65.45 -37.49 -42.79
N HIS A 601 66.72 -37.23 -43.07
CA HIS A 601 67.78 -38.24 -43.11
C HIS A 601 68.98 -37.79 -42.29
N ASP A 602 68.86 -38.02 -40.98
CA ASP A 602 69.92 -37.85 -40.00
C ASP A 602 70.28 -39.24 -39.43
N PRO A 603 71.43 -39.81 -39.82
CA PRO A 603 71.86 -41.13 -39.35
C PRO A 603 72.05 -41.21 -37.83
N GLU A 604 72.42 -40.10 -37.18
CA GLU A 604 72.70 -40.06 -35.75
C GLU A 604 71.40 -40.02 -34.94
N TYR A 605 70.38 -39.29 -35.42
CA TYR A 605 69.02 -39.38 -34.90
C TYR A 605 68.45 -40.81 -34.97
N PHE A 606 68.64 -41.53 -36.09
CA PHE A 606 68.17 -42.91 -36.19
C PHE A 606 68.93 -43.86 -35.25
N ARG A 607 70.24 -43.63 -35.03
CA ARG A 607 71.06 -44.39 -34.08
C ARG A 607 70.58 -44.20 -32.64
N VAL A 608 70.40 -42.95 -32.21
CA VAL A 608 69.87 -42.59 -30.88
C VAL A 608 68.44 -43.10 -30.70
N ARG A 609 67.61 -43.09 -31.74
CA ARG A 609 66.25 -43.65 -31.68
C ARG A 609 66.23 -45.17 -31.47
N SER A 610 67.19 -45.92 -32.03
CA SER A 610 67.37 -47.35 -31.70
C SER A 610 67.76 -47.49 -30.24
N GLU A 611 68.84 -46.84 -29.83
CA GLU A 611 69.36 -46.95 -28.45
C GLU A 611 68.29 -46.58 -27.40
N VAL A 612 67.43 -45.58 -27.67
CA VAL A 612 66.30 -45.24 -26.77
C VAL A 612 65.21 -46.32 -26.76
N LEU A 613 64.89 -46.96 -27.90
CA LEU A 613 63.92 -48.08 -27.94
C LEU A 613 64.46 -49.31 -27.21
N ASP A 614 65.74 -49.63 -27.40
CA ASP A 614 66.41 -50.76 -26.78
C ASP A 614 66.49 -50.57 -25.25
N ASN A 615 66.93 -49.40 -24.78
CA ASN A 615 66.93 -49.04 -23.35
C ASN A 615 65.52 -49.06 -22.72
N VAL A 616 64.47 -48.67 -23.46
CA VAL A 616 63.07 -48.69 -22.95
C VAL A 616 62.55 -50.12 -22.82
N ASN A 617 62.90 -51.01 -23.75
CA ASN A 617 62.55 -52.44 -23.64
C ASN A 617 63.29 -53.10 -22.47
N GLU A 618 64.59 -52.84 -22.31
CA GLU A 618 65.39 -53.41 -21.21
C GLU A 618 64.90 -52.92 -19.84
N ALA A 619 64.52 -51.64 -19.72
CA ALA A 619 63.88 -51.09 -18.52
C ALA A 619 62.49 -51.69 -18.26
N LEU A 620 61.72 -52.03 -19.31
CA LEU A 620 60.41 -52.66 -19.18
C LEU A 620 60.53 -54.11 -18.69
N GLU A 621 61.49 -54.89 -19.19
CA GLU A 621 61.76 -56.25 -18.71
C GLU A 621 62.23 -56.25 -17.24
N GLN A 622 63.12 -55.33 -16.87
CA GLN A 622 63.54 -55.13 -15.47
C GLN A 622 62.36 -54.74 -14.56
N GLY A 623 61.48 -53.86 -15.04
CA GLY A 623 60.25 -53.46 -14.32
C GLY A 623 59.28 -54.62 -14.12
N ILE A 624 59.08 -55.46 -15.15
CA ILE A 624 58.24 -56.66 -15.06
C ILE A 624 58.82 -57.66 -14.05
N GLN A 625 60.13 -57.92 -14.08
CA GLN A 625 60.79 -58.78 -13.11
C GLN A 625 60.64 -58.25 -11.67
N ALA A 626 60.90 -56.95 -11.44
CA ALA A 626 60.75 -56.32 -10.13
C ALA A 626 59.29 -56.32 -9.61
N SER A 627 58.30 -56.28 -10.50
CA SER A 627 56.88 -56.35 -10.12
C SER A 627 56.42 -57.73 -9.64
N SER A 628 57.22 -58.78 -9.84
CA SER A 628 56.83 -60.16 -9.55
C SER A 628 56.96 -60.58 -8.08
N SER A 629 57.42 -59.69 -7.18
CA SER A 629 57.64 -59.99 -5.76
C SER A 629 57.00 -58.97 -4.80
N THR A 630 55.89 -59.37 -4.17
CA THR A 630 55.57 -59.31 -2.71
C THR A 630 56.08 -58.14 -1.83
N THR A 631 55.33 -57.52 -0.91
CA THR A 631 53.89 -57.45 -0.51
C THR A 631 53.77 -56.40 0.62
N ASP A 632 52.57 -55.85 0.87
CA ASP A 632 52.02 -55.29 2.14
C ASP A 632 52.91 -54.46 3.12
N GLU A 633 52.62 -53.15 3.28
CA GLU A 633 51.93 -52.58 4.47
C GLU A 633 51.80 -51.01 4.42
N PRO A 634 50.92 -50.36 5.22
CA PRO A 634 50.62 -48.92 5.13
C PRO A 634 50.85 -48.14 6.49
N PRO A 635 50.15 -47.03 6.83
CA PRO A 635 50.65 -45.66 6.61
C PRO A 635 50.71 -44.77 7.88
N LEU A 636 51.28 -43.55 7.80
CA LEU A 636 51.13 -42.53 8.87
C LEU A 636 51.14 -41.05 8.40
N LYS A 637 50.92 -40.08 9.31
CA LYS A 637 50.45 -38.70 9.03
C LYS A 637 51.28 -37.57 9.69
N LYS A 638 51.34 -36.41 9.00
CA LYS A 638 51.73 -35.05 9.51
C LYS A 638 53.23 -34.91 9.88
N GLN A 639 53.84 -33.72 10.06
CA GLN A 639 53.31 -32.36 10.35
C GLN A 639 54.13 -31.22 9.67
N LYS A 640 53.86 -29.94 9.99
CA LYS A 640 54.44 -28.72 9.37
C LYS A 640 55.58 -28.05 10.17
N SER A 641 56.50 -27.41 9.43
CA SER A 641 57.17 -26.12 9.71
C SER A 641 57.35 -25.40 8.35
N SER A 642 57.34 -24.07 8.13
CA SER A 642 57.43 -22.81 8.91
C SER A 642 58.81 -22.12 8.89
N ASP A 643 58.99 -21.19 7.94
CA ASP A 643 59.77 -19.93 8.04
C ASP A 643 59.71 -19.16 6.71
N ASP A 644 60.27 -17.96 6.60
CA ASP A 644 59.58 -16.68 6.89
C ASP A 644 60.15 -15.57 5.97
N GLY A 645 59.37 -14.56 5.56
CA GLY A 645 59.86 -13.55 4.59
C GLY A 645 58.82 -12.54 4.11
N PRO A 646 59.17 -11.25 3.89
CA PRO A 646 58.22 -10.15 4.07
C PRO A 646 57.41 -9.71 2.83
N ALA A 647 56.34 -8.97 3.10
CA ALA A 647 55.25 -8.69 2.17
C ALA A 647 55.42 -7.47 1.25
N MET A 648 54.74 -7.51 0.10
CA MET A 648 54.16 -6.33 -0.54
C MET A 648 52.69 -6.54 -0.93
N LYS A 649 51.99 -5.44 -1.27
CA LYS A 649 50.52 -5.33 -1.14
C LYS A 649 49.73 -5.73 -2.40
N LYS A 650 48.48 -6.16 -2.14
CA LYS A 650 47.47 -6.55 -3.14
C LYS A 650 47.01 -5.38 -4.02
N THR A 651 47.04 -5.58 -5.33
CA THR A 651 45.99 -5.20 -6.30
C THR A 651 46.05 -6.23 -7.42
N ALA A 652 45.13 -7.20 -7.50
CA ALA A 652 43.72 -7.08 -7.89
C ALA A 652 43.51 -7.28 -9.40
N PHE A 653 43.16 -8.52 -9.78
CA PHE A 653 42.33 -8.80 -10.95
C PHE A 653 41.40 -9.97 -10.62
N TRP A 654 40.10 -9.79 -10.84
CA TRP A 654 39.07 -10.80 -10.60
C TRP A 654 38.74 -11.46 -11.94
N ILE A 655 39.06 -12.74 -12.11
CA ILE A 655 38.60 -13.57 -13.22
C ILE A 655 38.04 -14.86 -12.60
N GLY A 656 36.83 -15.21 -13.02
CA GLY A 656 35.97 -16.21 -12.39
C GLY A 656 34.55 -15.64 -12.31
N VAL A 657 33.48 -16.35 -12.68
CA VAL A 657 33.39 -17.77 -13.08
C VAL A 657 32.75 -17.89 -14.46
N SER A 658 33.21 -18.86 -15.25
CA SER A 658 32.49 -19.43 -16.39
C SER A 658 32.00 -20.83 -16.01
N ASP A 659 30.72 -21.08 -16.29
CA ASP A 659 30.11 -22.38 -16.62
C ASP A 659 30.55 -23.63 -15.83
N ASP A 660 29.64 -24.13 -14.98
CA ASP A 660 29.57 -25.53 -14.55
C ASP A 660 28.20 -26.09 -14.98
N GLU A 661 28.18 -26.95 -16.01
CA GLU A 661 27.18 -28.00 -16.13
C GLU A 661 27.80 -29.31 -15.64
N SER A 662 27.07 -30.08 -14.84
CA SER A 662 27.50 -31.40 -14.37
C SER A 662 26.46 -32.46 -14.76
N ASP A 663 26.85 -33.37 -15.66
CA ASP A 663 26.03 -34.46 -16.19
C ASP A 663 26.15 -35.75 -15.35
N SER A 664 25.08 -36.55 -15.31
CA SER A 664 24.99 -37.98 -14.93
C SER A 664 23.52 -38.37 -14.69
N SER A 665 23.02 -39.55 -15.12
CA SER A 665 23.62 -40.59 -15.95
C SER A 665 22.55 -41.59 -16.44
N GLU A 666 22.69 -42.07 -17.68
CA GLU A 666 22.17 -43.35 -18.21
C GLU A 666 20.61 -43.48 -18.31
N ASP A 667 20.02 -44.31 -19.17
CA ASP A 667 20.43 -45.60 -19.76
C ASP A 667 19.96 -45.77 -21.24
N GLU A 668 20.49 -46.75 -21.97
CA GLU A 668 20.22 -47.00 -23.40
C GLU A 668 18.92 -47.78 -23.68
N LYS A 669 18.27 -47.54 -24.85
CA LYS A 669 18.27 -48.49 -26.01
C LYS A 669 17.44 -48.07 -27.25
N LYS A 670 18.14 -48.06 -28.40
CA LYS A 670 17.76 -48.47 -29.77
C LYS A 670 16.41 -48.08 -30.41
N SER A 671 16.54 -47.40 -31.55
CA SER A 671 15.62 -47.24 -32.72
C SER A 671 15.23 -48.60 -33.38
N PRO A 672 14.36 -48.71 -34.44
CA PRO A 672 13.99 -47.67 -35.43
C PRO A 672 12.56 -47.64 -36.05
N GLN A 673 12.31 -46.57 -36.83
CA GLN A 673 11.53 -46.45 -38.09
C GLN A 673 10.08 -46.97 -38.25
N ASN A 674 9.16 -46.03 -38.53
CA ASN A 674 8.25 -45.96 -39.71
C ASN A 674 7.47 -44.61 -39.61
N THR A 675 7.39 -43.66 -40.56
CA THR A 675 7.09 -43.58 -42.02
C THR A 675 5.60 -43.52 -42.39
N SER A 676 5.23 -42.48 -43.17
CA SER A 676 3.89 -42.19 -43.77
C SER A 676 2.78 -41.84 -42.75
N SER A 677 1.73 -41.05 -43.05
CA SER A 677 1.21 -40.41 -44.29
C SER A 677 0.75 -38.96 -43.94
N LYS A 678 0.78 -37.94 -44.82
CA LYS A 678 -0.22 -37.57 -45.86
C LYS A 678 -1.69 -37.57 -45.33
N THR A 679 -2.54 -36.56 -45.58
CA THR A 679 -2.54 -35.52 -46.65
C THR A 679 -3.46 -34.31 -46.31
N GLU A 680 -3.28 -33.18 -47.02
CA GLU A 680 -4.26 -32.25 -47.66
C GLU A 680 -5.71 -32.07 -47.10
N GLU A 681 -6.43 -30.95 -47.27
CA GLU A 681 -6.21 -29.53 -47.64
C GLU A 681 -7.56 -28.77 -47.37
N GLY A 682 -7.64 -27.44 -47.56
CA GLY A 682 -8.95 -26.76 -47.74
C GLY A 682 -9.09 -25.36 -47.14
N GLU A 683 -8.76 -24.33 -47.90
CA GLU A 683 -9.23 -22.96 -47.65
C GLU A 683 -10.68 -22.75 -48.10
N SER A 684 -11.37 -21.75 -47.56
CA SER A 684 -12.27 -20.87 -48.35
C SER A 684 -12.70 -19.62 -47.56
N LYS A 685 -13.10 -18.56 -48.29
CA LYS A 685 -13.49 -17.24 -47.75
C LYS A 685 -14.74 -16.72 -48.45
N ALA A 686 -15.74 -16.30 -47.65
CA ALA A 686 -16.72 -15.22 -47.96
C ALA A 686 -17.61 -15.45 -49.21
N PRO A 687 -18.48 -14.49 -49.65
CA PRO A 687 -19.02 -13.30 -48.96
C PRO A 687 -20.58 -13.13 -49.07
N GLU A 688 -21.07 -12.00 -48.53
CA GLU A 688 -22.07 -11.09 -49.14
C GLU A 688 -23.61 -11.23 -49.00
N SER A 689 -24.26 -10.12 -49.42
CA SER A 689 -25.68 -9.74 -49.42
C SER A 689 -26.37 -9.34 -48.09
N SER A 690 -27.48 -8.57 -48.10
CA SER A 690 -27.67 -7.14 -48.45
C SER A 690 -29.16 -6.81 -48.76
N SER A 691 -29.83 -6.06 -47.88
CA SER A 691 -31.10 -5.30 -48.14
C SER A 691 -31.43 -4.47 -46.88
N GLN A 692 -31.42 -3.13 -46.87
CA GLN A 692 -32.35 -2.15 -47.46
C GLN A 692 -33.75 -2.08 -46.81
N MET A 693 -34.20 -0.84 -46.57
CA MET A 693 -35.49 -0.43 -45.96
C MET A 693 -36.57 -0.22 -47.05
N PRO A 694 -37.86 0.12 -46.74
CA PRO A 694 -38.23 1.50 -46.34
C PRO A 694 -39.47 1.64 -45.41
N ASP A 695 -39.78 2.90 -45.00
CA ASP A 695 -41.11 3.50 -44.67
C ASP A 695 -42.00 2.88 -43.56
N GLU A 696 -42.95 3.54 -42.85
CA GLU A 696 -43.41 4.94 -42.60
C GLU A 696 -44.27 4.92 -41.28
N ARG A 697 -44.94 5.93 -40.69
CA ARG A 697 -45.33 7.33 -41.01
C ARG A 697 -45.63 8.17 -39.72
N GLN A 698 -45.94 9.48 -39.92
CA GLN A 698 -46.89 10.41 -39.25
C GLN A 698 -47.48 10.09 -37.83
N ALA A 699 -47.48 11.02 -36.85
CA ALA A 699 -48.32 12.25 -36.67
C ALA A 699 -49.78 11.93 -36.20
N GLU A 700 -50.55 12.71 -35.41
CA GLU A 700 -50.56 14.10 -34.88
C GLU A 700 -51.40 14.09 -33.54
N SER A 701 -51.11 14.85 -32.47
CA SER A 701 -51.50 16.25 -32.10
C SER A 701 -52.94 16.49 -31.53
N VAL A 702 -53.22 17.70 -30.99
CA VAL A 702 -54.49 18.19 -30.34
C VAL A 702 -54.71 17.63 -28.91
N LYS A 703 -54.65 18.42 -27.80
CA LYS A 703 -55.64 19.37 -27.18
C LYS A 703 -56.96 18.68 -26.71
N SER A 704 -57.68 19.12 -25.67
CA SER A 704 -57.85 20.45 -25.04
C SER A 704 -58.39 20.37 -23.59
N ASP A 705 -58.07 21.37 -22.75
CA ASP A 705 -58.90 22.08 -21.73
C ASP A 705 -59.67 21.26 -20.63
N GLU A 706 -60.14 21.79 -19.49
CA GLU A 706 -60.21 23.18 -18.97
C GLU A 706 -60.03 23.25 -17.42
N THR A 707 -60.34 24.39 -16.80
CA THR A 707 -60.01 24.79 -15.40
C THR A 707 -61.04 24.42 -14.32
N GLU A 708 -60.62 24.32 -13.04
CA GLU A 708 -61.26 25.08 -11.94
C GLU A 708 -60.47 25.12 -10.59
N THR A 709 -60.72 26.17 -9.80
CA THR A 709 -60.23 26.53 -8.43
C THR A 709 -61.21 27.56 -7.86
N PRO A 710 -61.39 27.81 -6.53
CA PRO A 710 -60.38 27.76 -5.44
C PRO A 710 -60.89 27.28 -4.05
N ASP A 711 -60.05 27.34 -2.99
CA ASP A 711 -60.18 28.27 -1.82
C ASP A 711 -59.39 27.85 -0.55
N THR A 712 -59.14 28.82 0.35
CA THR A 712 -58.37 28.65 1.62
C THR A 712 -58.90 29.51 2.78
N PRO A 713 -58.84 29.03 4.03
CA PRO A 713 -58.24 29.79 5.16
C PRO A 713 -57.19 28.94 5.94
N LYS A 714 -56.16 29.44 6.68
CA LYS A 714 -56.06 30.46 7.78
C LYS A 714 -56.78 30.04 9.08
N GLU A 715 -56.28 30.23 10.32
CA GLU A 715 -54.95 30.56 10.89
C GLU A 715 -54.97 30.34 12.45
N ASP A 716 -53.84 30.53 13.15
CA ASP A 716 -53.70 31.02 14.55
C ASP A 716 -54.01 30.22 15.87
N ASN A 717 -52.91 29.91 16.62
CA ASN A 717 -52.53 30.39 17.99
C ASN A 717 -53.10 29.90 19.37
N ILE A 718 -52.17 29.44 20.25
CA ILE A 718 -51.95 29.80 21.72
C ILE A 718 -52.99 29.27 22.77
N PRO A 719 -52.76 29.18 24.13
CA PRO A 719 -51.57 29.25 25.05
C PRO A 719 -51.22 27.86 25.71
N LEU A 720 -50.23 27.59 26.60
CA LEU A 720 -49.38 28.27 27.62
C LEU A 720 -49.90 28.28 29.09
N ALA A 721 -49.09 27.78 30.06
CA ALA A 721 -48.88 28.21 31.49
C ALA A 721 -48.81 27.08 32.57
N SER A 722 -48.20 27.38 33.73
CA SER A 722 -47.82 26.46 34.84
C SER A 722 -48.32 26.93 36.23
N PRO A 723 -48.25 26.07 37.29
CA PRO A 723 -47.64 26.47 38.59
C PRO A 723 -46.98 25.30 39.38
N SER A 724 -46.54 25.42 40.65
CA SER A 724 -45.40 26.21 41.19
C SER A 724 -45.06 25.83 42.67
N LYS A 725 -43.79 26.05 43.12
CA LYS A 725 -43.31 26.13 44.54
C LYS A 725 -43.23 24.81 45.35
N SER A 726 -42.48 24.67 46.47
CA SER A 726 -41.72 25.61 47.37
C SER A 726 -40.48 24.93 48.04
N VAL A 727 -39.27 25.53 48.12
CA VAL A 727 -38.62 26.40 49.18
C VAL A 727 -37.92 25.63 50.33
N VAL A 728 -36.91 26.27 50.98
CA VAL A 728 -36.07 25.87 52.15
C VAL A 728 -34.72 25.19 51.79
N ASP A 729 -33.52 25.56 52.31
CA ASP A 729 -32.95 26.86 52.76
C ASP A 729 -31.39 26.80 52.90
N THR A 730 -30.72 27.86 53.41
CA THR A 730 -29.24 27.99 53.59
C THR A 730 -28.79 27.87 55.07
N PRO A 731 -27.51 27.60 55.43
CA PRO A 731 -26.51 28.69 55.62
C PRO A 731 -25.03 28.30 55.32
N SER A 732 -24.08 29.20 55.63
CA SER A 732 -22.64 29.10 55.30
C SER A 732 -21.68 29.54 56.42
N ILE A 733 -20.59 28.79 56.66
CA ILE A 733 -19.43 29.06 57.54
C ILE A 733 -18.22 28.31 56.90
N GLN A 734 -16.96 28.74 56.74
CA GLN A 734 -16.09 29.88 57.15
C GLN A 734 -14.96 29.50 58.14
N GLU A 735 -13.70 29.68 57.71
CA GLU A 735 -12.44 29.62 58.51
C GLU A 735 -12.10 28.25 59.15
N GLN A 736 -10.87 27.96 59.62
CA GLN A 736 -9.61 28.73 59.77
C GLN A 736 -8.38 27.82 59.51
N ALA A 737 -7.14 28.29 59.75
CA ALA A 737 -5.89 27.54 59.53
C ALA A 737 -5.00 27.45 60.79
N THR A 738 -4.10 26.47 60.84
CA THR A 738 -2.98 26.42 61.82
C THR A 738 -1.78 25.60 61.32
N GLU A 739 -0.59 25.97 61.81
CA GLU A 739 0.70 25.29 61.67
C GLU A 739 0.83 24.17 62.77
N GLU A 740 1.90 23.42 63.01
CA GLU A 740 3.27 23.26 62.45
C GLU A 740 3.82 21.88 62.90
N THR A 741 4.97 21.40 62.37
CA THR A 741 6.18 20.96 63.13
C THR A 741 7.09 19.92 62.43
N ALA A 742 8.39 20.24 62.44
CA ALA A 742 9.58 19.38 62.62
C ALA A 742 9.92 18.17 61.69
N VAL A 743 11.20 18.12 61.31
CA VAL A 743 11.91 17.01 60.61
C VAL A 743 12.58 16.07 61.62
N PRO A 744 13.10 14.88 61.22
CA PRO A 744 14.55 14.81 60.98
C PRO A 744 15.06 13.82 59.89
N SER A 745 16.30 14.09 59.43
CA SER A 745 17.40 13.20 58.92
C SER A 745 17.22 11.67 58.83
N THR A 746 17.83 10.89 57.92
CA THR A 746 18.82 11.12 56.82
C THR A 746 18.90 9.85 55.93
N PRO A 747 19.45 9.90 54.69
CA PRO A 747 19.54 8.73 53.80
C PRO A 747 20.75 7.82 54.05
N ALA A 748 20.66 6.56 53.62
CA ALA A 748 21.79 5.62 53.53
C ALA A 748 22.48 5.67 52.15
N VAL A 749 23.72 5.21 52.06
CA VAL A 749 24.62 5.40 50.89
C VAL A 749 24.93 4.07 50.18
N ALA A 750 24.83 4.09 48.85
CA ALA A 750 25.57 3.26 47.90
C ALA A 750 25.66 4.05 46.58
N GLU A 751 26.74 4.78 46.33
CA GLU A 751 27.94 4.30 45.61
C GLU A 751 27.72 4.26 44.09
N GLN A 752 28.28 5.26 43.38
CA GLN A 752 28.31 5.32 41.92
C GLN A 752 29.76 5.29 41.42
N VAL A 753 30.00 4.54 40.36
CA VAL A 753 31.32 4.34 39.75
C VAL A 753 31.78 5.61 39.03
N ALA A 754 33.04 6.01 39.27
CA ALA A 754 33.62 7.18 38.63
C ALA A 754 33.84 6.97 37.11
N VAL A 755 33.39 7.94 36.32
CA VAL A 755 33.65 8.06 34.88
C VAL A 755 34.54 9.30 34.66
N PRO A 756 35.61 9.23 33.86
CA PRO A 756 36.61 10.31 33.79
C PRO A 756 36.06 11.61 33.20
N THR A 757 36.41 12.73 33.83
CA THR A 757 36.04 14.08 33.40
C THR A 757 36.57 14.39 31.99
N PRO A 758 35.70 14.77 31.03
CA PRO A 758 36.15 15.23 29.71
C PRO A 758 36.98 16.52 29.84
N ALA A 759 37.99 16.67 28.98
CA ALA A 759 38.70 17.94 28.86
C ALA A 759 37.75 19.05 28.38
N ALA A 760 37.95 20.27 28.87
CA ALA A 760 37.08 21.40 28.53
C ALA A 760 37.08 21.68 27.01
N PRO A 761 35.92 21.97 26.39
CA PRO A 761 35.84 22.27 24.97
C PRO A 761 36.57 23.59 24.64
N GLU A 762 37.41 23.58 23.59
CA GLU A 762 38.07 24.80 23.12
C GLU A 762 37.05 25.87 22.69
N PRO A 763 37.30 27.17 22.94
CA PRO A 763 36.39 28.24 22.58
C PRO A 763 36.26 28.37 21.06
N THR A 764 35.03 28.53 20.57
CA THR A 764 34.72 28.69 19.13
C THR A 764 35.04 30.07 18.57
N VAL A 765 35.46 31.03 19.41
CA VAL A 765 35.86 32.39 19.04
C VAL A 765 37.20 32.70 19.70
N PHE A 766 38.21 32.97 18.89
CA PHE A 766 39.56 33.32 19.35
C PHE A 766 39.80 34.83 19.24
N LEU A 767 40.21 35.46 20.34
CA LEU A 767 40.60 36.87 20.36
C LEU A 767 41.96 37.09 19.63
N PRO A 768 42.18 38.27 19.02
CA PRO A 768 43.48 38.64 18.46
C PRO A 768 44.64 38.45 19.44
N ILE A 769 45.75 37.87 18.98
CA ILE A 769 46.96 37.70 19.80
C ILE A 769 47.85 38.93 19.64
N ASP A 770 48.05 39.71 20.72
CA ASP A 770 49.08 40.74 20.77
C ASP A 770 50.43 40.11 21.12
N LEU A 771 51.33 40.10 20.12
CA LEU A 771 52.66 39.50 20.19
C LEU A 771 53.63 40.24 21.11
N GLN A 772 53.32 41.48 21.53
CA GLN A 772 54.18 42.19 22.49
C GLN A 772 54.26 41.46 23.83
N ASN A 773 53.17 40.83 24.27
CA ASN A 773 53.04 40.15 25.57
C ASN A 773 53.70 38.76 25.65
N PHE A 774 54.47 38.35 24.63
CA PHE A 774 55.15 37.06 24.58
C PHE A 774 56.64 37.25 24.28
N ASP A 775 57.52 36.69 25.11
CA ASP A 775 58.98 36.85 24.99
C ASP A 775 59.69 35.74 24.21
N SER A 776 58.95 34.71 23.79
CA SER A 776 59.48 33.64 22.93
C SER A 776 58.36 32.94 22.16
N SER A 777 58.72 32.28 21.05
CA SER A 777 57.78 31.40 20.32
C SER A 777 57.23 30.28 21.20
N LYS A 778 58.04 29.74 22.13
CA LYS A 778 57.61 28.68 23.04
C LYS A 778 56.54 29.13 24.04
N ALA A 779 56.45 30.42 24.36
CA ALA A 779 55.36 30.96 25.17
C ALA A 779 54.02 30.96 24.39
N LEU A 780 54.05 31.24 23.08
CA LEU A 780 52.86 31.20 22.21
C LEU A 780 52.28 29.78 22.04
N GLU A 781 53.09 28.72 22.21
CA GLU A 781 52.59 27.33 22.16
C GLU A 781 51.50 27.04 23.20
N SER A 782 51.50 27.77 24.32
CA SER A 782 50.48 27.64 25.39
C SER A 782 49.06 28.03 24.96
N LEU A 783 48.91 28.81 23.89
CA LEU A 783 47.61 29.23 23.34
C LEU A 783 46.91 28.12 22.54
N GLY A 784 47.59 26.99 22.29
CA GLY A 784 47.00 25.85 21.62
C GLY A 784 46.94 25.94 20.09
N LEU A 785 46.69 24.79 19.47
CA LEU A 785 46.91 24.58 18.03
C LEU A 785 45.92 25.36 17.14
N ASN A 786 44.70 25.60 17.64
CA ASN A 786 43.63 26.26 16.90
C ASN A 786 43.63 27.79 17.05
N HIS A 787 44.00 28.34 18.21
CA HIS A 787 44.17 29.80 18.39
C HIS A 787 45.28 30.31 17.46
N LEU A 788 46.45 29.67 17.48
CA LEU A 788 47.57 29.99 16.59
C LEU A 788 47.22 29.83 15.11
N LYS A 789 46.36 28.85 14.77
CA LYS A 789 45.85 28.68 13.39
C LYS A 789 44.97 29.86 12.98
N HIS A 790 44.02 30.24 13.84
CA HIS A 790 43.09 31.34 13.59
C HIS A 790 43.84 32.66 13.39
N GLU A 791 44.83 32.96 14.24
CA GLU A 791 45.62 34.19 14.13
C GLU A 791 46.49 34.21 12.86
N LEU A 792 47.16 33.11 12.52
CA LEU A 792 47.88 33.00 11.25
C LEU A 792 46.94 33.17 10.04
N GLN A 793 45.70 32.67 10.10
CA GLN A 793 44.72 32.90 9.04
C GLN A 793 44.23 34.36 9.00
N ARG A 794 44.04 35.02 10.15
CA ARG A 794 43.66 36.43 10.28
C ARG A 794 44.69 37.37 9.64
N LEU A 795 45.98 37.04 9.78
CA LEU A 795 47.12 37.77 9.21
C LEU A 795 47.50 37.32 7.79
N GLY A 796 46.72 36.42 7.16
CA GLY A 796 46.98 35.96 5.79
C GLY A 796 48.23 35.07 5.62
N LEU A 797 48.73 34.47 6.71
CA LEU A 797 49.93 33.64 6.77
C LEU A 797 49.63 32.15 6.55
N LYS A 798 50.69 31.38 6.24
CA LYS A 798 50.63 29.90 6.15
C LYS A 798 50.32 29.30 7.51
N CYS A 799 49.07 28.92 7.74
CA CYS A 799 48.56 28.31 8.98
C CYS A 799 48.79 26.79 9.11
N GLY A 800 49.59 26.18 8.22
CA GLY A 800 49.98 24.76 8.27
C GLY A 800 51.20 24.50 9.15
N GLY A 801 51.45 23.23 9.48
CA GLY A 801 52.57 22.80 10.32
C GLY A 801 52.17 22.38 11.74
N SER A 802 53.15 21.97 12.54
CA SER A 802 52.99 21.61 13.97
C SER A 802 52.70 22.82 14.88
N LEU A 803 52.48 22.58 16.18
CA LEU A 803 52.27 23.63 17.19
C LEU A 803 53.45 24.62 17.22
N SER A 804 54.67 24.10 17.38
CA SER A 804 55.90 24.90 17.49
C SER A 804 56.25 25.62 16.19
N GLU A 805 55.97 25.02 15.02
CA GLU A 805 56.12 25.71 13.72
C GLU A 805 55.17 26.91 13.57
N ARG A 806 53.91 26.78 14.02
CA ARG A 806 52.94 27.89 13.99
C ARG A 806 53.31 28.97 14.97
N ALA A 807 53.66 28.59 16.20
CA ALA A 807 54.10 29.51 17.25
C ALA A 807 55.36 30.27 16.83
N SER A 808 56.33 29.60 16.22
CA SER A 808 57.57 30.21 15.71
C SER A 808 57.32 31.12 14.50
N ARG A 809 56.43 30.73 13.58
CA ARG A 809 56.05 31.57 12.42
C ARG A 809 55.26 32.82 12.82
N LEU A 810 54.44 32.71 13.86
CA LEU A 810 53.73 33.86 14.42
C LEU A 810 54.68 34.76 15.23
N TYR A 811 55.65 34.17 15.95
CA TYR A 811 56.68 34.94 16.65
C TYR A 811 57.65 35.68 15.71
N SER A 812 58.00 35.09 14.56
CA SER A 812 58.97 35.67 13.61
C SER A 812 58.50 36.98 12.94
N ILE A 813 57.25 37.40 13.15
CA ILE A 813 56.73 38.70 12.71
C ILE A 813 56.54 39.70 13.87
N LYS A 814 56.96 39.38 15.10
CA LYS A 814 56.85 40.29 16.25
C LYS A 814 57.63 41.58 15.97
N GLY A 815 56.91 42.70 15.85
CA GLY A 815 57.48 44.03 15.61
C GLY A 815 57.69 44.40 14.13
N LEU A 816 57.32 43.55 13.18
CA LEU A 816 57.32 43.89 11.74
C LEU A 816 55.97 44.47 11.31
N SER A 817 55.98 45.40 10.36
CA SER A 817 54.78 45.81 9.64
C SER A 817 54.38 44.76 8.57
N MET A 818 53.14 44.80 8.10
CA MET A 818 52.62 43.85 7.10
C MET A 818 53.38 43.88 5.76
N GLU A 819 54.11 44.96 5.48
CA GLU A 819 54.89 45.17 4.25
C GLU A 819 56.32 44.62 4.36
N GLU A 820 56.81 44.38 5.58
CA GLU A 820 58.13 43.81 5.88
C GLU A 820 58.12 42.28 6.07
N ILE A 821 56.93 41.66 6.09
CA ILE A 821 56.78 40.20 6.22
C ILE A 821 57.23 39.53 4.92
N ASP A 822 58.15 38.57 5.02
CA ASP A 822 58.57 37.76 3.87
C ASP A 822 57.38 37.06 3.20
N SER A 823 57.26 37.32 1.89
CA SER A 823 56.36 36.65 0.96
C SER A 823 56.33 35.12 1.06
N SER A 824 57.41 34.48 1.50
CA SER A 824 57.48 33.04 1.71
C SER A 824 56.61 32.56 2.89
N LEU A 825 56.23 33.44 3.82
CA LEU A 825 55.35 33.13 4.96
C LEU A 825 53.86 33.34 4.64
N LEU A 826 53.53 34.14 3.62
CA LEU A 826 52.16 34.46 3.23
C LEU A 826 51.44 33.28 2.57
N ALA A 827 50.13 33.19 2.78
CA ALA A 827 49.25 32.25 2.11
C ALA A 827 48.99 32.68 0.66
N LYS A 828 48.93 31.72 -0.27
CA LYS A 828 48.59 32.03 -1.67
C LYS A 828 47.12 32.47 -1.76
N PRO A 829 46.80 33.57 -2.47
CA PRO A 829 45.43 34.06 -2.59
C PRO A 829 44.54 33.01 -3.29
N ALA A 830 43.33 32.82 -2.78
CA ALA A 830 42.37 31.92 -3.38
C ALA A 830 41.97 32.42 -4.78
N LYS A 831 42.01 31.54 -5.78
CA LYS A 831 41.44 31.84 -7.11
C LYS A 831 39.94 32.10 -6.94
N LYS A 832 39.49 33.31 -7.26
CA LYS A 832 38.07 33.68 -7.27
C LYS A 832 37.29 32.67 -8.13
N LYS A 833 36.19 32.17 -7.58
CA LYS A 833 35.12 31.43 -8.25
C LYS A 833 33.85 32.26 -8.20
#